data_AF-A0A933SGT1-F1
#
_entry.id   AF-A0A933SGT1-F1
#
_cell.length_a   1.000
_cell.length_b   1.000
_cell.length_c   1.000
_cell.angle_alpha   90.00
_cell.angle_beta   90.00
_cell.angle_gamma   90.00
#
_symmetry.space_group_name_H-M   'P 1'
#
loop_
_entity.id
_entity.type
_entity.pdbx_description
1 polymer ?
#
loop_
_entity_poly.entity_id
_entity_poly.type
_entity_poly.pdbx_seq_one_letter_code
_entity_poly.pdbx_strand_id
1 'polypeptide(L)'
;MDFATASATEWLLSDGLGGYAAGTRSGAPTRRSHVLLAAAAPHGERVALVQRFEEKLLLDGVTHELSAAYAPGRAPREGAHAHLERFDAVPWPRWRWRFDGGVAIEKSLRLVDGHNALLVSWRLTDGPPARLSVAPLLVARAPLALMRETPEFKGTSSGIPGRVRFETLPGAPGVTLWHNGAFLPARNWTHGVEFPLDDAIEWGDARAIGAPLDESFLPGWVQFHLAAPGAAAHVVLSSEEGLFRSLAAEQRLGMPPAQSLADCITALERGAHERRAAWRRRTLTGADLTARQAAMAHGGDGDRVARRSEPLIDESDALVPMLASHLLDALTRRQGRTTLVCGWPDPVERGADVLRAATSLVSVRAFEPARDVARGYLEYLDEGLAPESFDPADGTPRYGDPEPSLWLVHLVDLLVRRSTPSPAQDEFVRDVAWPALEGVLQHLRMGSRHGVRCDREGLLWAGEGDAARARAGINALWYHALVAMAQMGKLLGRRENAAFYLAWAHDLQRRYCDTFWDDDAGCLFDALSPSGPVRGLTPQQLWAVSLPPSLLPLPLAGKLLETVDRELFDGFGLRERPGDDPAKLEWLGVWASAHLRAHGRDHRSRRRAADVFARLEGAARGQWLPAPGAEHAIRSTLASAETLRAWLEDLDHAEAGGVEARA
;
A
#
# COMPACT_ATOMS: atom_id res chain seq x y z
N MET A 1 16.03 24.27 2.71
CA MET A 1 14.62 23.84 2.82
C MET A 1 14.12 24.34 4.16
N ASP A 2 12.94 24.95 4.23
CA ASP A 2 12.36 25.35 5.52
C ASP A 2 11.70 24.15 6.23
N PHE A 3 11.43 24.31 7.53
CA PHE A 3 10.87 23.25 8.36
C PHE A 3 9.46 22.82 7.90
N ALA A 4 8.63 23.76 7.46
CA ALA A 4 7.25 23.46 7.05
C ALA A 4 7.23 22.57 5.79
N THR A 5 8.07 22.89 4.80
CA THR A 5 8.24 22.08 3.58
C THR A 5 8.75 20.68 3.93
N ALA A 6 9.73 20.57 4.83
CA ALA A 6 10.24 19.28 5.26
C ALA A 6 9.23 18.45 6.10
N SER A 7 8.33 19.11 6.83
CA SER A 7 7.24 18.46 7.57
C SER A 7 6.06 18.06 6.69
N ALA A 8 5.93 18.64 5.49
CA ALA A 8 4.90 18.24 4.52
C ALA A 8 5.25 16.92 3.80
N THR A 9 6.54 16.59 3.68
CA THR A 9 6.98 15.34 3.05
C THR A 9 7.00 14.20 4.05
N GLU A 10 6.19 13.17 3.81
CA GLU A 10 6.05 12.00 4.69
C GLU A 10 6.86 10.78 4.20
N TRP A 11 7.08 9.80 5.08
CA TRP A 11 7.63 8.48 4.75
C TRP A 11 6.94 7.39 5.56
N LEU A 12 6.97 6.16 5.05
CA LEU A 12 6.35 4.99 5.65
C LEU A 12 7.18 3.74 5.36
N LEU A 13 7.27 2.85 6.35
CA LEU A 13 7.80 1.49 6.25
C LEU A 13 6.80 0.52 6.87
N SER A 14 6.72 -0.70 6.34
CA SER A 14 6.01 -1.82 6.98
C SER A 14 7.00 -2.88 7.48
N ASP A 15 6.54 -3.72 8.40
CA ASP A 15 7.28 -4.88 8.88
C ASP A 15 6.82 -6.21 8.25
N GLY A 16 5.87 -6.19 7.30
CA GLY A 16 5.31 -7.40 6.70
C GLY A 16 4.39 -8.22 7.62
N LEU A 17 4.11 -7.77 8.85
CA LEU A 17 3.07 -8.30 9.75
C LEU A 17 1.84 -7.38 9.85
N GLY A 18 1.94 -6.20 9.25
CA GLY A 18 0.91 -5.15 9.28
C GLY A 18 1.22 -4.06 10.31
N GLY A 19 2.35 -4.19 11.01
CA GLY A 19 2.96 -3.13 11.78
C GLY A 19 3.77 -2.20 10.86
N TYR A 20 4.09 -1.02 11.38
CA TYR A 20 4.66 0.04 10.56
C TYR A 20 5.45 1.10 11.35
N ALA A 21 6.17 1.91 10.59
CA ALA A 21 6.85 3.10 11.05
C ALA A 21 6.58 4.22 10.03
N ALA A 22 6.15 5.39 10.50
CA ALA A 22 5.86 6.53 9.65
C ALA A 22 6.32 7.83 10.30
N GLY A 23 6.59 8.83 9.46
CA GLY A 23 6.99 10.14 9.92
C GLY A 23 7.20 11.11 8.78
N THR A 24 7.87 12.21 9.06
CA THR A 24 8.18 13.25 8.08
C THR A 24 9.68 13.33 7.80
N ARG A 25 10.05 14.01 6.72
CA ARG A 25 11.46 14.33 6.43
C ARG A 25 12.09 15.18 7.53
N SER A 26 11.33 16.09 8.15
CA SER A 26 11.83 16.89 9.29
C SER A 26 12.01 16.08 10.57
N GLY A 27 11.39 14.90 10.66
CA GLY A 27 11.35 14.07 11.86
C GLY A 27 10.26 14.48 12.86
N ALA A 28 9.57 15.60 12.63
CA ALA A 28 8.45 16.02 13.46
C ALA A 28 7.17 15.28 13.06
N PRO A 29 6.47 14.62 13.99
CA PRO A 29 5.18 14.04 13.68
C PRO A 29 4.15 15.14 13.40
N THR A 30 3.43 15.01 12.29
CA THR A 30 2.36 15.93 11.86
C THR A 30 0.97 15.31 11.98
N ARG A 31 0.92 13.99 12.20
CA ARG A 31 -0.28 13.15 12.36
C ARG A 31 -0.11 12.24 13.57
N ARG A 32 -1.20 11.86 14.23
CA ARG A 32 -1.25 10.90 15.35
C ARG A 32 -0.67 9.54 14.96
N SER A 33 -0.82 9.17 13.70
CA SER A 33 -0.31 7.94 13.09
C SER A 33 1.20 7.94 12.83
N HIS A 34 1.88 9.10 12.92
CA HIS A 34 3.33 9.17 12.77
C HIS A 34 4.01 8.67 14.03
N VAL A 35 4.30 7.37 14.02
CA VAL A 35 4.98 6.64 15.08
C VAL A 35 6.10 5.81 14.46
N LEU A 36 7.20 5.62 15.19
CA LEU A 36 8.36 4.86 14.71
C LEU A 36 8.22 3.35 14.91
N LEU A 37 7.27 2.90 15.73
CA LEU A 37 6.89 1.50 15.83
C LEU A 37 5.42 1.38 16.23
N ALA A 38 4.58 0.98 15.28
CA ALA A 38 3.26 0.41 15.54
C ALA A 38 3.36 -1.10 15.36
N ALA A 39 3.17 -1.86 16.44
CA ALA A 39 3.19 -3.30 16.40
C ALA A 39 1.81 -3.84 16.03
N ALA A 40 1.76 -4.82 15.13
CA ALA A 40 0.53 -5.51 14.76
C ALA A 40 0.40 -6.87 15.48
N ALA A 41 -0.79 -7.13 15.97
CA ALA A 41 -1.22 -8.46 16.38
C ALA A 41 -1.55 -9.31 15.14
N PRO A 42 -1.58 -10.66 15.25
CA PRO A 42 -1.85 -11.55 14.12
C PRO A 42 -3.17 -11.26 13.38
N HIS A 43 -4.20 -10.75 14.09
CA HIS A 43 -5.51 -10.38 13.55
C HIS A 43 -5.55 -8.98 12.91
N GLY A 44 -4.50 -8.18 13.07
CA GLY A 44 -4.36 -6.86 12.43
C GLY A 44 -4.64 -5.66 13.34
N GLU A 45 -5.06 -5.87 14.60
CA GLU A 45 -5.06 -4.80 15.62
C GLU A 45 -3.64 -4.26 15.78
N ARG A 46 -3.52 -2.95 15.96
CA ARG A 46 -2.23 -2.27 16.06
C ARG A 46 -2.16 -1.49 17.36
N VAL A 47 -0.98 -1.55 17.98
CA VAL A 47 -0.63 -0.71 19.12
C VAL A 47 0.60 0.10 18.74
N ALA A 48 0.47 1.43 18.76
CA ALA A 48 1.62 2.33 18.71
C ALA A 48 2.43 2.16 20.00
N LEU A 49 3.74 1.91 19.86
CA LEU A 49 4.66 1.63 20.96
C LEU A 49 5.78 2.65 21.09
N VAL A 50 6.28 3.17 19.97
CA VAL A 50 7.36 4.18 19.94
C VAL A 50 6.88 5.35 19.11
N GLN A 51 6.63 6.50 19.74
CA GLN A 51 6.17 7.70 19.03
C GLN A 51 7.33 8.32 18.24
N ARG A 52 8.43 8.62 18.93
CA ARG A 52 9.65 9.22 18.36
C ARG A 52 10.85 9.00 19.28
N PHE A 53 12.00 9.56 18.92
CA PHE A 53 13.13 9.70 19.84
C PHE A 53 13.34 11.17 20.24
N GLU A 54 13.85 11.39 21.45
CA GLU A 54 14.59 12.59 21.80
C GLU A 54 16.09 12.33 21.61
N GLU A 55 16.76 13.23 20.92
CA GLU A 55 18.11 13.01 20.40
C GLU A 55 18.97 14.24 20.62
N LYS A 56 20.05 14.09 21.38
CA LYS A 56 20.97 15.18 21.75
C LYS A 56 22.39 14.82 21.38
N LEU A 57 23.04 15.71 20.63
CA LEU A 57 24.43 15.61 20.24
C LEU A 57 25.24 16.66 21.01
N LEU A 58 26.23 16.22 21.79
CA LEU A 58 27.14 17.12 22.52
C LEU A 58 28.44 17.26 21.72
N LEU A 59 28.69 18.48 21.22
CA LEU A 59 29.88 18.88 20.47
C LEU A 59 30.53 20.06 21.19
N ASP A 60 31.83 19.98 21.51
CA ASP A 60 32.59 21.07 22.14
C ASP A 60 31.90 21.72 23.37
N GLY A 61 31.16 20.91 24.15
CA GLY A 61 30.41 21.38 25.32
C GLY A 61 29.03 21.99 25.02
N VAL A 62 28.67 22.16 23.74
CA VAL A 62 27.38 22.64 23.26
C VAL A 62 26.48 21.47 22.89
N THR A 63 25.22 21.51 23.35
CA THR A 63 24.22 20.49 23.01
C THR A 63 23.39 20.94 21.81
N HIS A 64 23.33 20.10 20.79
CA HIS A 64 22.49 20.25 19.62
C HIS A 64 21.36 19.20 19.66
N GLU A 65 20.12 19.64 19.48
CA GLU A 65 18.97 18.73 19.34
C GLU A 65 18.92 18.19 17.90
N LEU A 66 18.68 16.90 17.73
CA LEU A 66 18.43 16.27 16.43
C LEU A 66 16.96 15.92 16.20
N SER A 67 16.16 15.88 17.27
CA SER A 67 14.73 15.58 17.24
C SER A 67 13.87 16.83 17.04
N ALA A 68 12.93 16.78 16.10
CA ALA A 68 11.97 17.84 15.86
C ALA A 68 10.56 17.46 16.34
N ALA A 69 9.78 18.45 16.75
CA ALA A 69 8.36 18.30 17.12
C ALA A 69 7.62 19.65 16.99
N TYR A 70 6.30 19.57 16.87
CA TYR A 70 5.42 20.72 17.06
C TYR A 70 5.03 20.83 18.53
N ALA A 71 5.35 21.97 19.15
CA ALA A 71 4.91 22.32 20.50
C ALA A 71 3.51 22.98 20.45
N PRO A 72 2.83 23.15 21.61
CA PRO A 72 1.50 23.74 21.64
C PRO A 72 1.44 25.09 20.92
N GLY A 73 0.46 25.26 20.03
CA GLY A 73 0.34 26.44 19.17
C GLY A 73 1.07 26.27 17.84
N ARG A 74 1.36 25.03 17.42
CA ARG A 74 2.04 24.66 16.16
C ARG A 74 3.40 25.32 15.95
N ALA A 75 4.08 25.68 17.04
CA ALA A 75 5.43 26.21 16.97
C ALA A 75 6.42 25.07 16.74
N PRO A 76 7.27 25.13 15.69
CA PRO A 76 8.39 24.22 15.55
C PRO A 76 9.32 24.35 16.76
N ARG A 77 9.73 23.23 17.35
CA ARG A 77 10.86 23.24 18.29
C ARG A 77 12.13 23.55 17.49
N GLU A 78 12.76 24.69 17.76
CA GLU A 78 13.93 25.18 17.03
C GLU A 78 15.14 24.22 17.16
N GLY A 79 15.99 24.16 16.12
CA GLY A 79 17.33 23.53 16.16
C GLY A 79 17.51 22.26 15.32
N ALA A 80 16.57 21.30 15.38
CA ALA A 80 16.79 19.96 14.79
C ALA A 80 16.86 19.91 13.26
N HIS A 81 16.14 20.80 12.58
CA HIS A 81 16.16 20.90 11.12
C HIS A 81 17.29 21.81 10.61
N ALA A 82 17.83 22.71 11.45
CA ALA A 82 18.78 23.72 11.01
C ALA A 82 20.07 23.12 10.41
N HIS A 83 20.47 21.95 10.91
CA HIS A 83 21.68 21.24 10.50
C HIS A 83 21.43 20.09 9.52
N LEU A 84 20.18 19.87 9.09
CA LEU A 84 19.83 18.76 8.20
C LEU A 84 20.38 19.01 6.79
N GLU A 85 21.41 18.26 6.42
CA GLU A 85 22.05 18.34 5.10
C GLU A 85 21.27 17.54 4.05
N ARG A 86 20.87 16.31 4.39
CA ARG A 86 20.28 15.37 3.44
C ARG A 86 19.27 14.45 4.12
N PHE A 87 18.21 14.12 3.39
CA PHE A 87 17.26 13.07 3.74
C PHE A 87 17.00 12.19 2.52
N ASP A 88 17.04 10.88 2.71
CA ASP A 88 16.64 9.88 1.72
C ASP A 88 15.54 9.00 2.34
N ALA A 89 14.37 8.91 1.70
CA ALA A 89 13.29 8.02 2.16
C ALA A 89 13.48 6.57 1.70
N VAL A 90 14.17 6.38 0.58
CA VAL A 90 14.33 5.09 -0.10
C VAL A 90 15.82 4.73 -0.13
N PRO A 91 16.18 3.45 0.10
CA PRO A 91 15.31 2.30 0.43
C PRO A 91 14.78 2.28 1.86
N TRP A 92 15.28 3.16 2.72
CA TRP A 92 14.75 3.42 4.07
C TRP A 92 15.14 4.83 4.49
N PRO A 93 14.42 5.42 5.47
CA PRO A 93 14.69 6.75 5.99
C PRO A 93 16.14 6.87 6.51
N ARG A 94 16.86 7.83 5.93
CA ARG A 94 18.19 8.24 6.36
C ARG A 94 18.25 9.74 6.45
N TRP A 95 18.81 10.23 7.55
CA TRP A 95 19.07 11.65 7.80
C TRP A 95 20.56 11.85 7.96
N ARG A 96 21.09 12.89 7.35
CA ARG A 96 22.47 13.32 7.55
C ARG A 96 22.45 14.76 8.03
N TRP A 97 23.04 15.00 9.20
CA TRP A 97 23.27 16.34 9.72
C TRP A 97 24.73 16.70 9.61
N ARG A 98 25.01 17.98 9.31
CA ARG A 98 26.35 18.55 9.36
C ARG A 98 26.37 19.77 10.26
N PHE A 99 27.33 19.79 11.17
CA PHE A 99 27.53 20.84 12.14
C PHE A 99 28.79 21.64 11.83
N ASP A 100 28.88 22.83 12.42
CA ASP A 100 30.12 23.60 12.42
C ASP A 100 31.25 22.78 13.08
N GLY A 101 32.48 22.95 12.59
CA GLY A 101 33.61 22.11 13.01
C GLY A 101 33.75 20.77 12.27
N GLY A 102 32.93 20.54 11.23
CA GLY A 102 33.09 19.40 10.31
C GLY A 102 32.48 18.08 10.78
N VAL A 103 31.77 18.07 11.92
CA VAL A 103 31.08 16.88 12.42
C VAL A 103 29.88 16.56 11.54
N ALA A 104 29.79 15.30 11.10
CA ALA A 104 28.63 14.80 10.38
C ALA A 104 28.09 13.48 10.96
N ILE A 105 26.81 13.48 11.33
CA ILE A 105 26.11 12.29 11.85
C ILE A 105 25.08 11.81 10.83
N GLU A 106 25.05 10.50 10.58
CA GLU A 106 23.99 9.85 9.80
C GLU A 106 23.11 9.00 10.71
N LYS A 107 21.79 9.21 10.67
CA LYS A 107 20.78 8.32 11.27
C LYS A 107 20.13 7.48 10.18
N SER A 108 19.96 6.19 10.43
CA SER A 108 19.16 5.29 9.58
C SER A 108 18.13 4.55 10.41
N LEU A 109 16.91 4.42 9.89
CA LEU A 109 15.80 3.74 10.55
C LEU A 109 15.25 2.62 9.68
N ARG A 110 14.95 1.45 10.26
CA ARG A 110 14.40 0.29 9.55
C ARG A 110 13.45 -0.51 10.43
N LEU A 111 12.47 -1.17 9.83
CA LEU A 111 11.75 -2.27 10.47
C LEU A 111 12.40 -3.61 10.11
N VAL A 112 12.33 -4.56 11.04
CA VAL A 112 12.79 -5.93 10.81
C VAL A 112 11.64 -6.71 10.21
N ASP A 113 11.70 -6.94 8.90
CA ASP A 113 10.74 -7.77 8.15
C ASP A 113 10.35 -9.06 8.89
N GLY A 114 9.06 -9.32 9.04
CA GLY A 114 8.49 -10.44 9.77
C GLY A 114 8.52 -10.31 11.31
N HIS A 115 8.91 -9.16 11.86
CA HIS A 115 8.94 -8.92 13.31
C HIS A 115 8.46 -7.50 13.66
N ASN A 116 7.76 -7.38 14.78
CA ASN A 116 7.41 -6.11 15.39
C ASN A 116 8.65 -5.47 16.04
N ALA A 117 9.61 -5.05 15.23
CA ALA A 117 10.90 -4.54 15.67
C ALA A 117 11.43 -3.40 14.81
N LEU A 118 11.87 -2.34 15.48
CA LEU A 118 12.49 -1.14 14.96
C LEU A 118 14.00 -1.18 15.21
N LEU A 119 14.80 -0.93 14.17
CA LEU A 119 16.25 -0.78 14.23
C LEU A 119 16.61 0.66 13.89
N VAL A 120 17.37 1.31 14.75
CA VAL A 120 17.91 2.65 14.51
C VAL A 120 19.42 2.67 14.76
N SER A 121 20.14 3.28 13.83
CA SER A 121 21.59 3.45 13.92
C SER A 121 21.96 4.91 13.72
N TRP A 122 22.89 5.42 14.52
CA TRP A 122 23.53 6.71 14.34
C TRP A 122 25.02 6.50 14.14
N ARG A 123 25.59 7.02 13.05
CA ARG A 123 26.99 6.86 12.72
C ARG A 123 27.67 8.22 12.63
N LEU A 124 28.79 8.37 13.31
CA LEU A 124 29.72 9.47 13.03
C LEU A 124 30.38 9.20 11.69
N THR A 125 30.17 10.07 10.72
CA THR A 125 30.67 9.88 9.35
C THR A 125 31.86 10.78 9.03
N ASP A 126 31.97 11.91 9.71
CA ASP A 126 33.06 12.87 9.58
C ASP A 126 33.21 13.67 10.88
N GLY A 127 34.41 14.21 11.11
CA GLY A 127 34.72 15.09 12.23
C GLY A 127 35.24 14.40 13.51
N PRO A 128 35.48 15.19 14.57
CA PRO A 128 35.99 14.72 15.85
C PRO A 128 35.00 13.83 16.63
N PRO A 129 35.45 13.18 17.72
CA PRO A 129 34.59 12.36 18.56
C PRO A 129 33.38 13.14 19.08
N ALA A 130 32.22 12.48 19.12
CA ALA A 130 30.97 13.07 19.58
C ALA A 130 30.32 12.22 20.69
N ARG A 131 29.49 12.86 21.52
CA ARG A 131 28.62 12.14 22.46
C ARG A 131 27.17 12.30 22.03
N LEU A 132 26.49 11.17 21.90
CA LEU A 132 25.09 11.11 21.52
C LEU A 132 24.27 10.59 22.71
N SER A 133 23.17 11.26 23.03
CA SER A 133 22.17 10.79 23.99
C SER A 133 20.84 10.61 23.28
N VAL A 134 20.23 9.43 23.44
CA VAL A 134 18.97 9.07 22.76
C VAL A 134 17.98 8.55 23.79
N ALA A 135 16.74 9.03 23.77
CA ALA A 135 15.64 8.48 24.57
C ALA A 135 14.44 8.13 23.69
N PRO A 136 13.95 6.87 23.69
CA PRO A 136 12.70 6.55 23.01
C PRO A 136 11.52 7.14 23.80
N LEU A 137 10.58 7.78 23.10
CA LEU A 137 9.31 8.18 23.69
C LEU A 137 8.29 7.08 23.44
N LEU A 138 7.84 6.45 24.52
CA LEU A 138 6.94 5.31 24.48
C LEU A 138 5.49 5.77 24.61
N VAL A 139 4.64 5.09 23.87
CA VAL A 139 3.18 5.16 23.97
C VAL A 139 2.61 3.75 24.00
N ALA A 140 1.33 3.60 24.35
CA ALA A 140 0.60 2.34 24.19
C ALA A 140 -0.85 2.68 23.91
N ARG A 141 -1.16 2.88 22.63
CA ARG A 141 -2.48 3.32 22.16
C ARG A 141 -2.74 2.83 20.75
N ALA A 142 -4.01 2.86 20.32
CA ALA A 142 -4.31 2.74 18.90
C ALA A 142 -3.59 3.87 18.12
N PRO A 143 -3.18 3.63 16.85
CA PRO A 143 -2.37 4.59 16.12
C PRO A 143 -2.99 5.98 15.91
N LEU A 144 -4.33 6.07 15.85
CA LEU A 144 -5.05 7.34 15.69
C LEU A 144 -5.57 7.93 17.01
N ALA A 145 -5.43 7.19 18.11
CA ALA A 145 -5.82 7.68 19.43
C ALA A 145 -4.79 8.67 19.98
N LEU A 146 -5.14 9.31 21.09
CA LEU A 146 -4.22 10.08 21.92
C LEU A 146 -4.00 9.36 23.25
N MET A 147 -2.85 9.59 23.85
CA MET A 147 -2.48 9.08 25.16
C MET A 147 -2.32 10.24 26.13
N ARG A 148 -2.74 10.02 27.37
CA ARG A 148 -2.49 10.91 28.51
C ARG A 148 -1.63 10.20 29.55
N GLU A 149 -0.93 10.99 30.33
CA GLU A 149 -0.21 10.54 31.51
C GLU A 149 -1.17 9.72 32.39
N THR A 150 -0.72 8.52 32.72
CA THR A 150 -1.46 7.60 33.56
C THR A 150 -0.51 6.82 34.45
N PRO A 151 -0.84 6.62 35.74
CA PRO A 151 -0.05 5.79 36.65
C PRO A 151 -0.04 4.30 36.24
N GLU A 152 -0.92 3.89 35.34
CA GLU A 152 -1.01 2.51 34.82
C GLU A 152 0.19 2.15 33.93
N PHE A 153 0.86 3.15 33.36
CA PHE A 153 2.07 2.94 32.56
C PHE A 153 3.28 2.72 33.47
N LYS A 154 3.63 1.46 33.71
CA LYS A 154 4.61 1.09 34.74
C LYS A 154 6.06 1.44 34.39
N GLY A 155 6.39 1.56 33.11
CA GLY A 155 7.75 1.87 32.65
C GLY A 155 8.73 0.72 32.86
N THR A 156 9.96 1.01 33.28
CA THR A 156 11.06 0.01 33.30
C THR A 156 10.84 -1.11 34.32
N SER A 157 10.87 -2.36 33.82
CA SER A 157 10.62 -3.57 34.60
C SER A 157 11.87 -4.41 34.86
N SER A 158 12.84 -4.42 33.94
CA SER A 158 14.13 -5.11 34.12
C SER A 158 15.21 -4.54 33.19
N GLY A 159 16.49 -4.63 33.60
CA GLY A 159 17.62 -4.16 32.80
C GLY A 159 18.89 -4.97 33.08
N ILE A 160 19.56 -5.38 32.02
CA ILE A 160 20.93 -5.91 32.02
C ILE A 160 21.78 -5.05 31.07
N PRO A 161 23.12 -5.07 31.15
CA PRO A 161 23.95 -4.34 30.20
C PRO A 161 23.55 -4.64 28.75
N GLY A 162 23.21 -3.59 28.00
CA GLY A 162 22.80 -3.67 26.60
C GLY A 162 21.35 -4.08 26.33
N ARG A 163 20.52 -4.33 27.34
CA ARG A 163 19.09 -4.66 27.18
C ARG A 163 18.23 -4.17 28.35
N VAL A 164 17.16 -3.44 28.03
CA VAL A 164 16.18 -2.94 29.01
C VAL A 164 14.76 -3.27 28.56
N ARG A 165 13.89 -3.70 29.47
CA ARG A 165 12.48 -4.02 29.21
C ARG A 165 11.56 -3.00 29.90
N PHE A 166 10.53 -2.55 29.18
CA PHE A 166 9.52 -1.59 29.64
C PHE A 166 8.12 -2.20 29.56
N GLU A 167 7.42 -2.30 30.68
CA GLU A 167 5.98 -2.57 30.65
C GLU A 167 5.22 -1.29 30.37
N THR A 168 4.23 -1.38 29.48
CA THR A 168 3.41 -0.26 29.03
C THR A 168 2.09 -0.24 29.81
N LEU A 169 0.94 -0.16 29.12
CA LEU A 169 -0.38 -0.27 29.75
C LEU A 169 -0.79 -1.74 29.96
N PRO A 170 -1.64 -2.04 30.96
CA PRO A 170 -2.22 -3.36 31.11
C PRO A 170 -2.87 -3.86 29.82
N GLY A 171 -2.52 -5.08 29.38
CA GLY A 171 -3.01 -5.69 28.15
C GLY A 171 -2.29 -5.24 26.86
N ALA A 172 -1.54 -4.14 26.90
CA ALA A 172 -0.72 -3.71 25.77
C ALA A 172 0.63 -4.45 25.73
N PRO A 173 1.25 -4.62 24.54
CA PRO A 173 2.58 -5.17 24.43
C PRO A 173 3.59 -4.27 25.16
N GLY A 174 4.50 -4.85 25.91
CA GLY A 174 5.64 -4.11 26.41
C GLY A 174 6.73 -3.98 25.34
N VAL A 175 7.70 -3.08 25.58
CA VAL A 175 8.83 -2.83 24.66
C VAL A 175 10.15 -3.33 25.26
N THR A 176 10.97 -4.01 24.46
CA THR A 176 12.37 -4.33 24.78
C THR A 176 13.30 -3.45 23.97
N LEU A 177 14.24 -2.78 24.64
CA LEU A 177 15.29 -1.93 24.08
C LEU A 177 16.64 -2.65 24.18
N TRP A 178 17.23 -3.02 23.05
CA TRP A 178 18.65 -3.42 22.97
C TRP A 178 19.50 -2.24 22.52
N HIS A 179 20.68 -2.11 23.10
CA HIS A 179 21.60 -1.01 22.78
C HIS A 179 23.07 -1.39 22.99
N ASN A 180 23.98 -0.68 22.33
CA ASN A 180 25.43 -0.78 22.58
C ASN A 180 26.00 0.40 23.40
N GLY A 181 25.14 1.23 23.99
CA GLY A 181 25.52 2.35 24.87
C GLY A 181 25.31 2.06 26.37
N ALA A 182 25.27 3.11 27.18
CA ALA A 182 24.94 3.04 28.60
C ALA A 182 23.54 3.62 28.86
N PHE A 183 22.65 2.84 29.49
CA PHE A 183 21.29 3.29 29.80
C PHE A 183 21.22 3.98 31.17
N LEU A 184 20.59 5.15 31.20
CA LEU A 184 20.34 5.98 32.38
C LEU A 184 18.82 6.15 32.55
N PRO A 185 18.21 5.59 33.60
CA PRO A 185 16.77 5.70 33.81
C PRO A 185 16.37 7.15 34.12
N ALA A 186 15.21 7.57 33.60
CA ALA A 186 14.64 8.90 33.87
C ALA A 186 13.20 8.80 34.41
N ARG A 187 12.35 7.94 33.79
CA ARG A 187 10.94 7.71 34.17
C ARG A 187 10.12 9.00 34.29
N ASN A 188 10.08 9.77 33.21
CA ASN A 188 9.33 11.03 33.16
C ASN A 188 8.29 11.02 32.04
N TRP A 189 7.32 11.92 32.09
CA TRP A 189 6.40 12.17 30.98
C TRP A 189 6.82 13.38 30.17
N THR A 190 6.59 13.29 28.86
CA THR A 190 6.70 14.41 27.94
C THR A 190 5.30 14.83 27.53
N HIS A 191 5.01 16.12 27.61
CA HIS A 191 3.68 16.67 27.35
C HIS A 191 3.67 17.54 26.09
N GLY A 192 2.50 17.64 25.46
CA GLY A 192 2.21 18.73 24.53
C GLY A 192 2.68 18.50 23.10
N VAL A 193 2.64 17.26 22.59
CA VAL A 193 2.86 17.02 21.16
C VAL A 193 1.56 17.33 20.41
N GLU A 194 1.64 18.23 19.43
CA GLU A 194 0.52 18.61 18.55
C GLU A 194 0.69 17.99 17.16
N PHE A 195 -0.41 17.57 16.54
CA PHE A 195 -0.44 16.96 15.21
C PHE A 195 -1.18 17.87 14.21
N PRO A 196 -0.49 18.85 13.59
CA PRO A 196 -1.12 19.93 12.82
C PRO A 196 -1.99 19.51 11.63
N LEU A 197 -1.83 18.29 11.10
CA LEU A 197 -2.59 17.80 9.94
C LEU A 197 -3.86 17.01 10.30
N ASP A 198 -4.04 16.62 11.57
CA ASP A 198 -5.24 15.87 11.97
C ASP A 198 -6.44 16.79 12.25
N ASP A 199 -6.19 18.03 12.70
CA ASP A 199 -7.23 19.02 12.99
C ASP A 199 -7.95 19.56 11.73
N ALA A 200 -7.39 19.35 10.53
CA ALA A 200 -7.96 19.84 9.28
C ALA A 200 -9.06 18.93 8.71
N ILE A 201 -9.17 17.69 9.19
CA ILE A 201 -10.06 16.66 8.61
C ILE A 201 -11.34 16.50 9.43
N GLU A 202 -11.32 16.75 10.75
CA GLU A 202 -12.46 16.41 11.62
C GLU A 202 -13.36 17.59 12.02
N TRP A 203 -12.91 18.85 11.95
CA TRP A 203 -13.69 19.98 12.44
C TRP A 203 -13.51 21.22 11.57
N GLY A 204 -14.54 21.58 10.81
CA GLY A 204 -14.67 22.93 10.27
C GLY A 204 -14.55 23.95 11.41
N ASP A 205 -13.55 24.82 11.31
CA ASP A 205 -13.27 25.91 12.26
C ASP A 205 -12.74 25.51 13.67
N ALA A 206 -11.73 24.64 13.74
CA ALA A 206 -11.00 24.33 14.98
C ALA A 206 -10.01 25.42 15.47
N ARG A 207 -10.34 26.72 15.33
CA ARG A 207 -9.53 27.81 15.94
C ARG A 207 -9.92 28.13 17.39
N ALA A 208 -11.00 27.53 17.91
CA ALA A 208 -11.62 27.95 19.18
C ALA A 208 -11.47 26.96 20.36
N ILE A 209 -11.03 25.71 20.13
CA ILE A 209 -10.84 24.69 21.18
C ILE A 209 -9.42 24.16 21.03
N GLY A 210 -8.59 24.27 22.08
CA GLY A 210 -7.18 23.86 22.02
C GLY A 210 -7.02 22.42 21.50
N ALA A 211 -6.12 22.23 20.53
CA ALA A 211 -5.94 20.96 19.84
C ALA A 211 -5.56 19.80 20.79
N PRO A 212 -6.01 18.57 20.46
CA PRO A 212 -5.57 17.30 21.01
C PRO A 212 -4.11 17.13 21.42
N LEU A 213 -3.63 17.42 22.64
CA LEU A 213 -2.22 17.16 22.97
C LEU A 213 -1.96 15.69 23.34
N ASP A 214 -0.98 15.05 22.68
CA ASP A 214 -0.48 13.72 23.02
C ASP A 214 0.61 13.80 24.09
N GLU A 215 0.67 12.77 24.94
CA GLU A 215 1.66 12.62 25.99
C GLU A 215 2.36 11.27 25.84
N SER A 216 3.66 11.24 26.09
CA SER A 216 4.47 10.04 25.93
C SER A 216 5.43 9.84 27.10
N PHE A 217 5.70 8.57 27.40
CA PHE A 217 6.56 8.18 28.50
C PHE A 217 8.03 8.12 28.07
N LEU A 218 8.90 8.82 28.78
CA LEU A 218 10.35 8.80 28.61
C LEU A 218 10.96 7.85 29.68
N PRO A 219 11.34 6.62 29.30
CA PRO A 219 11.85 5.64 30.26
C PRO A 219 13.26 5.98 30.75
N GLY A 220 14.11 6.47 29.85
CA GLY A 220 15.50 6.81 30.14
C GLY A 220 16.28 7.15 28.88
N TRP A 221 17.54 7.51 29.07
CA TRP A 221 18.47 7.91 28.02
C TRP A 221 19.53 6.83 27.80
N VAL A 222 19.86 6.53 26.56
CA VAL A 222 21.04 5.76 26.20
C VAL A 222 22.13 6.73 25.75
N GLN A 223 23.27 6.69 26.43
CA GLN A 223 24.45 7.48 26.09
C GLN A 223 25.44 6.66 25.28
N PHE A 224 25.95 7.27 24.22
CA PHE A 224 26.93 6.69 23.31
C PHE A 224 28.13 7.61 23.15
N HIS A 225 29.31 7.01 23.03
CA HIS A 225 30.53 7.70 22.64
C HIS A 225 30.91 7.27 21.22
N LEU A 226 30.80 8.21 20.28
CA LEU A 226 31.20 8.01 18.88
C LEU A 226 32.66 8.45 18.75
N ALA A 227 33.58 7.50 18.92
CA ALA A 227 34.99 7.79 19.13
C ALA A 227 35.75 8.27 17.87
N ALA A 228 35.28 7.93 16.68
CA ALA A 228 35.89 8.29 15.40
C ALA A 228 34.89 8.09 14.25
N PRO A 229 35.14 8.64 13.05
CA PRO A 229 34.37 8.30 11.86
C PRO A 229 34.26 6.77 11.66
N GLY A 230 33.04 6.31 11.42
CA GLY A 230 32.66 4.89 11.38
C GLY A 230 32.04 4.36 12.67
N ALA A 231 32.31 4.98 13.83
CA ALA A 231 31.70 4.59 15.10
C ALA A 231 30.18 4.76 15.04
N ALA A 232 29.44 3.76 15.55
CA ALA A 232 27.99 3.71 15.46
C ALA A 232 27.33 3.40 16.81
N ALA A 233 26.30 4.18 17.11
CA ALA A 233 25.32 3.91 18.15
C ALA A 233 24.17 3.12 17.54
N HIS A 234 23.77 2.04 18.22
CA HIS A 234 22.73 1.15 17.76
C HIS A 234 21.66 0.97 18.82
N VAL A 235 20.41 1.03 18.39
CA VAL A 235 19.23 0.75 19.19
C VAL A 235 18.31 -0.17 18.40
N VAL A 236 17.77 -1.19 19.08
CA VAL A 236 16.65 -2.00 18.58
C VAL A 236 15.53 -1.95 19.60
N LEU A 237 14.32 -1.60 19.17
CA LEU A 237 13.10 -1.69 19.99
C LEU A 237 12.17 -2.74 19.41
N SER A 238 11.63 -3.62 20.25
CA SER A 238 10.67 -4.63 19.80
C SER A 238 9.63 -4.95 20.86
N SER A 239 8.42 -5.32 20.42
CA SER A 239 7.44 -5.95 21.31
C SER A 239 7.74 -7.43 21.58
N GLU A 240 8.64 -8.03 20.80
CA GLU A 240 9.02 -9.44 20.92
C GLU A 240 10.22 -9.60 21.85
N GLU A 241 9.99 -10.14 23.04
CA GLU A 241 11.09 -10.37 24.01
C GLU A 241 12.19 -11.29 23.44
N GLY A 242 11.80 -12.25 22.61
CA GLY A 242 12.67 -13.25 22.00
C GLY A 242 13.30 -12.88 20.67
N LEU A 243 13.20 -11.63 20.19
CA LEU A 243 13.55 -11.22 18.82
C LEU A 243 14.82 -11.88 18.26
N PHE A 244 15.98 -11.70 18.91
CA PHE A 244 17.25 -12.24 18.40
C PHE A 244 17.34 -13.77 18.45
N ARG A 245 16.57 -14.44 19.32
CA ARG A 245 16.47 -15.91 19.30
C ARG A 245 15.67 -16.38 18.08
N SER A 246 14.56 -15.71 17.78
CA SER A 246 13.77 -15.99 16.57
C SER A 246 14.59 -15.75 15.31
N LEU A 247 15.26 -14.60 15.21
CA LEU A 247 16.14 -14.26 14.07
C LEU A 247 17.29 -15.26 13.89
N ALA A 248 17.85 -15.80 14.98
CA ALA A 248 18.87 -16.85 14.90
C ALA A 248 18.30 -18.17 14.37
N ALA A 249 17.11 -18.58 14.83
CA ALA A 249 16.42 -19.78 14.37
C ALA A 249 16.04 -19.68 12.88
N GLU A 250 15.70 -18.47 12.41
CA GLU A 250 15.45 -18.14 11.01
C GLU A 250 16.74 -18.01 10.18
N GLN A 251 17.92 -18.18 10.79
CA GLN A 251 19.24 -18.05 10.14
C GLN A 251 19.51 -16.65 9.56
N ARG A 252 18.88 -15.61 10.11
CA ARG A 252 19.00 -14.21 9.64
C ARG A 252 20.19 -13.45 10.23
N LEU A 253 20.91 -14.07 11.15
CA LEU A 253 22.08 -13.50 11.83
C LEU A 253 23.42 -14.05 11.30
N GLY A 254 23.41 -14.77 10.18
CA GLY A 254 24.60 -15.40 9.58
C GLY A 254 24.96 -16.77 10.17
N MET A 255 26.00 -17.40 9.61
CA MET A 255 26.55 -18.68 10.06
C MET A 255 28.07 -18.57 10.29
N PRO A 256 28.58 -18.69 11.53
CA PRO A 256 27.83 -18.78 12.78
C PRO A 256 27.03 -17.49 13.07
N PRO A 257 26.00 -17.53 13.93
CA PRO A 257 25.23 -16.34 14.29
C PRO A 257 26.11 -15.24 14.88
N ALA A 258 25.85 -14.00 14.48
CA ALA A 258 26.47 -12.80 15.03
C ALA A 258 26.40 -12.75 16.57
N GLN A 259 27.51 -12.33 17.20
CA GLN A 259 27.65 -12.32 18.67
C GLN A 259 27.53 -10.92 19.29
N SER A 260 27.64 -9.86 18.48
CA SER A 260 27.45 -8.49 18.91
C SER A 260 26.20 -7.87 18.27
N LEU A 261 25.62 -6.86 18.91
CA LEU A 261 24.47 -6.13 18.35
C LEU A 261 24.81 -5.50 17.00
N ALA A 262 26.03 -4.97 16.83
CA ALA A 262 26.48 -4.35 15.58
C ALA A 262 26.57 -5.37 14.44
N ASP A 263 27.07 -6.58 14.71
CA ASP A 263 27.14 -7.66 13.71
C ASP A 263 25.74 -8.17 13.34
N CYS A 264 24.84 -8.30 14.32
CA CYS A 264 23.44 -8.67 14.07
C CYS A 264 22.76 -7.64 13.15
N ILE A 265 22.93 -6.36 13.44
CA ILE A 265 22.40 -5.27 12.62
C ILE A 265 22.98 -5.33 11.21
N THR A 266 24.29 -5.50 11.07
CA THR A 266 24.96 -5.62 9.76
C THR A 266 24.40 -6.79 8.94
N ALA A 267 24.16 -7.95 9.58
CA ALA A 267 23.56 -9.11 8.92
C ALA A 267 22.12 -8.82 8.45
N LEU A 268 21.30 -8.19 9.30
CA LEU A 268 19.93 -7.81 8.96
C LEU A 268 19.88 -6.77 7.82
N GLU A 269 20.77 -5.78 7.85
CA GLU A 269 20.87 -4.76 6.81
C GLU A 269 21.23 -5.38 5.47
N ARG A 270 22.25 -6.25 5.43
CA ARG A 270 22.63 -6.98 4.20
C ARG A 270 21.47 -7.80 3.66
N GLY A 271 20.81 -8.60 4.52
CA GLY A 271 19.67 -9.42 4.10
C GLY A 271 18.51 -8.58 3.55
N ALA A 272 18.23 -7.40 4.14
CA ALA A 272 17.20 -6.50 3.64
C ALA A 272 17.55 -5.90 2.26
N HIS A 273 18.81 -5.51 2.03
CA HIS A 273 19.27 -5.06 0.72
C HIS A 273 19.14 -6.17 -0.32
N GLU A 274 19.58 -7.39 0.01
CA GLU A 274 19.51 -8.55 -0.89
C GLU A 274 18.07 -8.88 -1.28
N ARG A 275 17.12 -8.87 -0.32
CA ARG A 275 15.69 -9.09 -0.59
C ARG A 275 15.11 -8.03 -1.53
N ARG A 276 15.30 -6.74 -1.23
CA ARG A 276 14.80 -5.65 -2.10
C ARG A 276 15.45 -5.66 -3.49
N ALA A 277 16.74 -5.95 -3.58
CA ALA A 277 17.44 -6.07 -4.86
C ALA A 277 16.93 -7.26 -5.68
N ALA A 278 16.67 -8.41 -5.03
CA ALA A 278 16.08 -9.57 -5.68
C ALA A 278 14.66 -9.29 -6.18
N TRP A 279 13.83 -8.62 -5.37
CA TRP A 279 12.50 -8.16 -5.78
C TRP A 279 12.58 -7.23 -6.98
N ARG A 280 13.40 -6.17 -6.92
CA ARG A 280 13.57 -5.20 -8.02
C ARG A 280 13.95 -5.90 -9.33
N ARG A 281 14.94 -6.80 -9.30
CA ARG A 281 15.36 -7.55 -10.50
C ARG A 281 14.22 -8.41 -11.07
N ARG A 282 13.53 -9.17 -10.21
CA ARG A 282 12.41 -10.03 -10.65
C ARG A 282 11.28 -9.21 -11.26
N THR A 283 10.91 -8.11 -10.62
CA THR A 283 9.84 -7.22 -11.07
C THR A 283 10.19 -6.59 -12.42
N LEU A 284 11.40 -6.08 -12.62
CA LEU A 284 11.81 -5.51 -13.91
C LEU A 284 11.73 -6.53 -15.05
N THR A 285 12.28 -7.73 -14.85
CA THR A 285 12.18 -8.81 -15.84
C THR A 285 10.72 -9.21 -16.10
N GLY A 286 9.90 -9.33 -15.03
CA GLY A 286 8.50 -9.69 -15.15
C GLY A 286 7.68 -8.64 -15.89
N ALA A 287 7.90 -7.36 -15.56
CA ALA A 287 7.27 -6.20 -16.16
C ALA A 287 7.58 -6.09 -17.66
N ASP A 288 8.85 -6.25 -18.07
CA ASP A 288 9.24 -6.24 -19.48
C ASP A 288 8.49 -7.32 -20.28
N LEU A 289 8.43 -8.54 -19.73
CA LEU A 289 7.72 -9.63 -20.40
C LEU A 289 6.21 -9.36 -20.52
N THR A 290 5.59 -8.78 -19.49
CA THR A 290 4.17 -8.40 -19.52
C THR A 290 3.93 -7.30 -20.54
N ALA A 291 4.76 -6.26 -20.58
CA ALA A 291 4.70 -5.17 -21.55
C ALA A 291 4.81 -5.69 -23.00
N ARG A 292 5.71 -6.65 -23.26
CA ARG A 292 5.82 -7.30 -24.58
C ARG A 292 4.57 -8.08 -24.93
N GLN A 293 4.03 -8.86 -24.00
CA GLN A 293 2.79 -9.63 -24.21
C GLN A 293 1.60 -8.70 -24.50
N ALA A 294 1.49 -7.60 -23.76
CA ALA A 294 0.49 -6.56 -23.99
C ALA A 294 0.65 -5.92 -25.37
N ALA A 295 1.87 -5.52 -25.76
CA ALA A 295 2.14 -4.95 -27.08
C ALA A 295 1.71 -5.92 -28.20
N MET A 296 2.02 -7.21 -28.09
CA MET A 296 1.55 -8.21 -29.06
C MET A 296 0.02 -8.29 -29.12
N ALA A 297 -0.65 -8.25 -27.96
CA ALA A 297 -2.11 -8.37 -27.88
C ALA A 297 -2.86 -7.15 -28.46
N HIS A 298 -2.26 -5.96 -28.41
CA HIS A 298 -2.87 -4.73 -28.95
C HIS A 298 -2.84 -4.63 -30.48
N GLY A 299 -2.05 -5.47 -31.15
CA GLY A 299 -1.94 -5.51 -32.61
C GLY A 299 -1.22 -4.30 -33.23
N GLY A 300 -1.41 -4.09 -34.54
CA GLY A 300 -0.70 -3.03 -35.28
C GLY A 300 0.82 -3.24 -35.30
N ASP A 301 1.59 -2.20 -34.96
CA ASP A 301 3.06 -2.27 -34.80
C ASP A 301 3.50 -3.04 -33.54
N GLY A 302 2.56 -3.58 -32.75
CA GLY A 302 2.81 -4.28 -31.49
C GLY A 302 3.76 -5.47 -31.59
N ASP A 303 3.69 -6.27 -32.66
CA ASP A 303 4.62 -7.40 -32.88
C ASP A 303 6.07 -6.91 -33.11
N ARG A 304 6.24 -5.78 -33.78
CA ARG A 304 7.55 -5.14 -33.96
C ARG A 304 8.10 -4.63 -32.62
N VAL A 305 7.25 -4.00 -31.80
CA VAL A 305 7.63 -3.47 -30.48
C VAL A 305 8.01 -4.62 -29.53
N ALA A 306 7.21 -5.68 -29.49
CA ALA A 306 7.45 -6.83 -28.61
C ALA A 306 8.73 -7.61 -28.94
N ARG A 307 9.19 -7.57 -30.20
CA ARG A 307 10.42 -8.24 -30.67
C ARG A 307 11.68 -7.39 -30.62
N ARG A 308 11.62 -6.14 -30.12
CA ARG A 308 12.82 -5.30 -29.93
C ARG A 308 13.86 -6.01 -29.08
N SER A 309 15.14 -5.83 -29.41
CA SER A 309 16.27 -6.33 -28.63
C SER A 309 16.40 -5.64 -27.30
N GLU A 310 16.12 -4.33 -27.25
CA GLU A 310 16.11 -3.56 -26.02
C GLU A 310 14.90 -3.94 -25.16
N PRO A 311 15.04 -3.96 -23.82
CA PRO A 311 13.91 -4.03 -22.91
C PRO A 311 12.94 -2.86 -23.14
N LEU A 312 11.64 -3.14 -23.08
CA LEU A 312 10.60 -2.11 -22.98
C LEU A 312 10.57 -1.49 -21.58
N ILE A 313 10.95 -2.29 -20.57
CA ILE A 313 11.05 -1.88 -19.16
C ILE A 313 12.40 -2.30 -18.61
N ASP A 314 13.18 -1.35 -18.09
CA ASP A 314 14.48 -1.60 -17.48
C ASP A 314 14.74 -0.73 -16.25
N GLU A 315 16.01 -0.68 -15.81
CA GLU A 315 16.39 0.08 -14.62
C GLU A 315 16.22 1.60 -14.75
N SER A 316 16.07 2.13 -15.97
CA SER A 316 15.85 3.55 -16.24
C SER A 316 14.39 3.98 -16.11
N ASP A 317 13.44 3.04 -16.08
CA ASP A 317 12.03 3.31 -15.81
C ASP A 317 11.87 3.83 -14.37
N ALA A 318 11.29 5.03 -14.22
CA ALA A 318 11.14 5.67 -12.92
C ALA A 318 9.90 5.20 -12.14
N LEU A 319 8.88 4.66 -12.82
CA LEU A 319 7.62 4.24 -12.20
C LEU A 319 7.70 2.80 -11.69
N VAL A 320 8.13 1.85 -12.53
CA VAL A 320 8.05 0.42 -12.21
C VAL A 320 8.80 0.05 -10.93
N PRO A 321 10.09 0.42 -10.72
CA PRO A 321 10.80 0.10 -9.49
C PRO A 321 10.14 0.71 -8.24
N MET A 322 9.59 1.91 -8.36
CA MET A 322 8.95 2.63 -7.26
C MET A 322 7.64 1.95 -6.86
N LEU A 323 6.71 1.81 -7.81
CA LEU A 323 5.40 1.23 -7.56
C LEU A 323 5.53 -0.23 -7.09
N ALA A 324 6.47 -0.99 -7.66
CA ALA A 324 6.76 -2.34 -7.21
C ALA A 324 7.33 -2.39 -5.79
N SER A 325 8.12 -1.39 -5.35
CA SER A 325 8.56 -1.33 -3.96
C SER A 325 7.38 -1.13 -3.02
N HIS A 326 6.40 -0.29 -3.39
CA HIS A 326 5.18 -0.11 -2.58
C HIS A 326 4.39 -1.42 -2.47
N LEU A 327 4.30 -2.22 -3.54
CA LEU A 327 3.67 -3.54 -3.47
C LEU A 327 4.41 -4.50 -2.53
N LEU A 328 5.74 -4.51 -2.56
CA LEU A 328 6.54 -5.31 -1.63
C LEU A 328 6.29 -4.86 -0.18
N ASP A 329 6.25 -3.55 0.05
CA ASP A 329 6.01 -2.97 1.36
C ASP A 329 4.55 -3.20 1.82
N ALA A 330 3.60 -3.46 0.92
CA ALA A 330 2.22 -3.77 1.27
C ALA A 330 1.98 -5.26 1.58
N LEU A 331 2.84 -6.16 1.09
CA LEU A 331 2.73 -7.60 1.34
C LEU A 331 2.86 -7.89 2.83
N THR A 332 1.82 -8.49 3.38
CA THR A 332 1.64 -8.65 4.82
C THR A 332 1.17 -10.07 5.15
N ARG A 333 1.65 -10.65 6.26
CA ARG A 333 1.10 -11.87 6.84
C ARG A 333 0.15 -11.53 7.99
N ARG A 334 -1.11 -11.98 7.89
CA ARG A 334 -2.13 -11.89 8.96
C ARG A 334 -2.70 -13.27 9.20
N GLN A 335 -2.83 -13.70 10.46
CA GLN A 335 -3.37 -15.02 10.83
C GLN A 335 -2.80 -16.20 10.00
N GLY A 336 -1.53 -16.14 9.59
CA GLY A 336 -0.90 -17.16 8.76
C GLY A 336 -1.17 -17.07 7.26
N ARG A 337 -2.05 -16.17 6.80
CA ARG A 337 -2.31 -15.90 5.37
C ARG A 337 -1.55 -14.67 4.87
N THR A 338 -1.20 -14.68 3.59
CA THR A 338 -0.63 -13.52 2.88
C THR A 338 -1.77 -12.62 2.40
N THR A 339 -1.61 -11.31 2.58
CA THR A 339 -2.54 -10.27 2.12
C THR A 339 -1.78 -9.01 1.70
N LEU A 340 -2.51 -7.99 1.25
CA LEU A 340 -1.98 -6.66 0.96
C LEU A 340 -2.66 -5.63 1.86
N VAL A 341 -1.87 -4.81 2.53
CA VAL A 341 -2.41 -3.67 3.27
C VAL A 341 -2.61 -2.51 2.31
N CYS A 342 -3.88 -2.13 2.09
CA CYS A 342 -4.30 -1.09 1.14
C CYS A 342 -4.94 0.08 1.89
N GLY A 343 -4.12 0.99 2.42
CA GLY A 343 -4.61 2.18 3.11
C GLY A 343 -3.65 2.65 4.20
N TRP A 344 -3.24 3.91 4.12
CA TRP A 344 -2.44 4.58 5.14
C TRP A 344 -3.06 5.96 5.36
N PRO A 345 -3.10 6.48 6.60
CA PRO A 345 -2.45 5.96 7.81
C PRO A 345 -3.21 4.88 8.60
N ASP A 346 -4.43 4.48 8.20
CA ASP A 346 -5.18 3.40 8.85
C ASP A 346 -5.26 2.15 7.96
N PRO A 347 -4.35 1.17 8.16
CA PRO A 347 -4.29 -0.02 7.31
C PRO A 347 -5.42 -1.01 7.61
N VAL A 348 -6.58 -0.75 7.00
CA VAL A 348 -7.71 -1.67 6.96
C VAL A 348 -7.54 -2.62 5.79
N GLU A 349 -7.84 -3.89 6.03
CA GLU A 349 -7.90 -4.88 4.97
C GLU A 349 -9.30 -4.88 4.36
N ARG A 350 -9.44 -4.26 3.20
CA ARG A 350 -10.67 -4.26 2.40
C ARG A 350 -10.53 -5.27 1.26
N GLY A 351 -11.39 -6.28 1.24
CA GLY A 351 -11.27 -7.44 0.34
C GLY A 351 -11.20 -7.06 -1.14
N ALA A 352 -12.05 -6.13 -1.57
CA ALA A 352 -12.03 -5.63 -2.94
C ALA A 352 -10.68 -4.98 -3.30
N ASP A 353 -10.15 -4.10 -2.46
CA ASP A 353 -8.87 -3.42 -2.70
C ASP A 353 -7.70 -4.39 -2.73
N VAL A 354 -7.66 -5.36 -1.80
CA VAL A 354 -6.61 -6.37 -1.75
C VAL A 354 -6.60 -7.19 -3.03
N LEU A 355 -7.76 -7.69 -3.44
CA LEU A 355 -7.86 -8.57 -4.61
C LEU A 355 -7.63 -7.81 -5.92
N ARG A 356 -8.06 -6.54 -6.00
CA ARG A 356 -7.69 -5.63 -7.09
C ARG A 356 -6.19 -5.41 -7.14
N ALA A 357 -5.57 -5.04 -6.01
CA ALA A 357 -4.15 -4.77 -5.95
C ALA A 357 -3.32 -6.03 -6.27
N ALA A 358 -3.78 -7.20 -5.86
CA ALA A 358 -3.12 -8.48 -6.15
C ALA A 358 -3.06 -8.82 -7.65
N THR A 359 -3.94 -8.26 -8.49
CA THR A 359 -3.81 -8.42 -9.96
C THR A 359 -2.51 -7.81 -10.50
N SER A 360 -1.99 -6.75 -9.86
CA SER A 360 -0.71 -6.14 -10.23
C SER A 360 0.49 -7.04 -9.91
N LEU A 361 0.40 -7.90 -8.88
CA LEU A 361 1.41 -8.92 -8.60
C LEU A 361 1.54 -9.90 -9.77
N VAL A 362 0.42 -10.25 -10.43
CA VAL A 362 0.43 -11.05 -11.66
C VAL A 362 1.07 -10.27 -12.82
N SER A 363 0.84 -8.96 -12.89
CA SER A 363 1.40 -8.07 -13.93
C SER A 363 2.93 -7.99 -13.85
N VAL A 364 3.50 -7.98 -12.65
CA VAL A 364 4.96 -8.06 -12.44
C VAL A 364 5.47 -9.50 -12.30
N ARG A 365 4.61 -10.50 -12.57
CA ARG A 365 4.91 -11.94 -12.51
C ARG A 365 5.37 -12.45 -11.14
N ALA A 366 4.99 -11.76 -10.07
CA ALA A 366 5.08 -12.23 -8.70
C ALA A 366 3.94 -13.24 -8.39
N PHE A 367 3.93 -14.36 -9.11
CA PHE A 367 2.83 -15.33 -9.11
C PHE A 367 2.63 -16.05 -7.77
N GLU A 368 3.71 -16.30 -7.02
CA GLU A 368 3.63 -16.96 -5.72
C GLU A 368 2.89 -16.08 -4.69
N PRO A 369 3.30 -14.82 -4.43
CA PRO A 369 2.52 -13.91 -3.57
C PRO A 369 1.07 -13.74 -4.03
N ALA A 370 0.82 -13.60 -5.34
CA ALA A 370 -0.55 -13.50 -5.88
C ALA A 370 -1.39 -14.75 -5.58
N ARG A 371 -0.79 -15.95 -5.71
CA ARG A 371 -1.45 -17.23 -5.41
C ARG A 371 -1.74 -17.36 -3.92
N ASP A 372 -0.82 -16.93 -3.05
CA ASP A 372 -1.01 -16.99 -1.60
C ASP A 372 -2.13 -16.07 -1.13
N VAL A 373 -2.23 -14.86 -1.70
CA VAL A 373 -3.37 -13.96 -1.46
C VAL A 373 -4.67 -14.61 -1.91
N ALA A 374 -4.72 -15.16 -3.14
CA ALA A 374 -5.91 -15.83 -3.64
C ALA A 374 -6.33 -17.01 -2.75
N ARG A 375 -5.38 -17.86 -2.34
CA ARG A 375 -5.61 -18.99 -1.43
C ARG A 375 -6.19 -18.53 -0.10
N GLY A 376 -5.62 -17.48 0.48
CA GLY A 376 -6.11 -16.89 1.72
C GLY A 376 -7.56 -16.41 1.66
N TYR A 377 -8.05 -15.93 0.51
CA TYR A 377 -9.47 -15.58 0.34
C TYR A 377 -10.35 -16.78 0.02
N LEU A 378 -9.84 -17.77 -0.73
CA LEU A 378 -10.58 -19.01 -1.04
C LEU A 378 -10.93 -19.80 0.23
N GLU A 379 -10.06 -19.78 1.25
CA GLU A 379 -10.27 -20.46 2.54
C GLU A 379 -11.41 -19.87 3.38
N TYR A 380 -11.76 -18.60 3.16
CA TYR A 380 -12.82 -17.89 3.88
C TYR A 380 -14.07 -17.68 3.03
N LEU A 381 -14.27 -18.43 1.95
CA LEU A 381 -15.50 -18.36 1.18
C LEU A 381 -16.69 -18.84 2.01
N ASP A 382 -17.76 -18.04 2.03
CA ASP A 382 -19.01 -18.38 2.69
C ASP A 382 -20.20 -18.12 1.76
N GLU A 383 -20.87 -19.19 1.32
CA GLU A 383 -21.95 -19.15 0.33
C GLU A 383 -21.60 -18.29 -0.91
N GLY A 384 -20.39 -18.49 -1.42
CA GLY A 384 -19.87 -17.78 -2.58
C GLY A 384 -19.39 -16.34 -2.34
N LEU A 385 -19.43 -15.85 -1.11
CA LEU A 385 -18.86 -14.56 -0.74
C LEU A 385 -17.48 -14.70 -0.12
N ALA A 386 -16.52 -13.98 -0.68
CA ALA A 386 -15.22 -13.73 -0.09
C ALA A 386 -15.35 -12.57 0.91
N PRO A 387 -14.57 -12.54 2.00
CA PRO A 387 -14.70 -11.51 3.03
C PRO A 387 -14.51 -10.09 2.47
N GLU A 388 -15.40 -9.17 2.83
CA GLU A 388 -15.26 -7.74 2.52
C GLU A 388 -14.21 -7.07 3.40
N SER A 389 -14.07 -7.56 4.63
CA SER A 389 -13.09 -7.13 5.61
C SER A 389 -12.95 -8.18 6.71
N PHE A 390 -11.96 -8.00 7.57
CA PHE A 390 -11.76 -8.78 8.78
C PHE A 390 -11.78 -7.84 9.98
N ASP A 391 -12.49 -8.22 11.04
CA ASP A 391 -12.51 -7.43 12.26
C ASP A 391 -11.10 -7.34 12.86
N PRO A 392 -10.53 -6.15 13.08
CA PRO A 392 -9.18 -6.05 13.61
C PRO A 392 -9.02 -6.65 15.01
N ALA A 393 -10.07 -6.79 15.82
CA ALA A 393 -9.96 -7.27 17.21
C ALA A 393 -9.83 -8.79 17.33
N ASP A 394 -10.52 -9.54 16.48
CA ASP A 394 -10.54 -11.02 16.53
C ASP A 394 -10.32 -11.69 15.16
N GLY A 395 -10.32 -10.91 14.09
CA GLY A 395 -10.18 -11.37 12.70
C GLY A 395 -11.41 -12.04 12.13
N THR A 396 -12.59 -11.87 12.74
CA THR A 396 -13.85 -12.38 12.22
C THR A 396 -14.11 -11.79 10.82
N PRO A 397 -14.33 -12.62 9.79
CA PRO A 397 -14.63 -12.13 8.45
C PRO A 397 -16.03 -11.50 8.39
N ARG A 398 -16.17 -10.42 7.62
CA ARG A 398 -17.45 -9.77 7.33
C ARG A 398 -17.83 -10.03 5.87
N TYR A 399 -19.13 -10.19 5.62
CA TYR A 399 -19.69 -10.52 4.30
C TYR A 399 -20.90 -9.64 4.01
N GLY A 400 -21.16 -9.40 2.74
CA GLY A 400 -22.32 -8.62 2.28
C GLY A 400 -22.09 -8.01 0.90
N ASP A 401 -20.85 -7.66 0.58
CA ASP A 401 -20.46 -7.22 -0.76
C ASP A 401 -19.97 -8.40 -1.63
N PRO A 402 -20.54 -8.64 -2.84
CA PRO A 402 -19.98 -9.59 -3.80
C PRO A 402 -18.69 -9.14 -4.49
N GLU A 403 -18.32 -7.86 -4.44
CA GLU A 403 -17.16 -7.32 -5.14
C GLU A 403 -15.85 -8.11 -4.90
N PRO A 404 -15.49 -8.47 -3.65
CA PRO A 404 -14.30 -9.28 -3.39
C PRO A 404 -14.35 -10.63 -4.11
N SER A 405 -15.48 -11.35 -4.11
CA SER A 405 -15.60 -12.63 -4.82
C SER A 405 -15.35 -12.49 -6.32
N LEU A 406 -15.85 -11.41 -6.92
CA LEU A 406 -15.72 -11.18 -8.36
C LEU A 406 -14.26 -10.87 -8.74
N TRP A 407 -13.57 -10.08 -7.91
CA TRP A 407 -12.13 -9.86 -8.08
C TRP A 407 -11.30 -11.11 -7.80
N LEU A 408 -11.72 -11.97 -6.87
CA LEU A 408 -11.07 -13.25 -6.62
C LEU A 408 -11.11 -14.15 -7.87
N VAL A 409 -12.28 -14.25 -8.53
CA VAL A 409 -12.41 -14.96 -9.81
C VAL A 409 -11.45 -14.38 -10.85
N HIS A 410 -11.40 -13.06 -10.97
CA HIS A 410 -10.54 -12.38 -11.93
C HIS A 410 -9.04 -12.59 -11.65
N LEU A 411 -8.61 -12.49 -10.39
CA LEU A 411 -7.23 -12.73 -9.97
C LEU A 411 -6.78 -14.15 -10.31
N VAL A 412 -7.62 -15.15 -10.02
CA VAL A 412 -7.32 -16.55 -10.32
C VAL A 412 -7.26 -16.79 -11.83
N ASP A 413 -8.17 -16.22 -12.62
CA ASP A 413 -8.10 -16.31 -14.08
C ASP A 413 -6.79 -15.71 -14.62
N LEU A 414 -6.37 -14.53 -14.14
CA LEU A 414 -5.10 -13.93 -14.51
C LEU A 414 -3.91 -14.84 -14.14
N LEU A 415 -3.94 -15.45 -12.95
CA LEU A 415 -2.93 -16.42 -12.52
C LEU A 415 -2.86 -17.61 -13.48
N VAL A 416 -4.01 -18.21 -13.81
CA VAL A 416 -4.10 -19.36 -14.73
C VAL A 416 -3.55 -19.02 -16.12
N ARG A 417 -3.87 -17.82 -16.63
CA ARG A 417 -3.47 -17.41 -17.99
C ARG A 417 -2.01 -16.99 -18.12
N ARG A 418 -1.41 -16.43 -17.06
CA ARG A 418 -0.09 -15.78 -17.15
C ARG A 418 1.03 -16.51 -16.43
N SER A 419 0.71 -17.34 -15.44
CA SER A 419 1.72 -18.11 -14.72
C SER A 419 2.33 -19.19 -15.61
N THR A 420 3.58 -19.54 -15.33
CA THR A 420 4.24 -20.66 -16.01
C THR A 420 3.62 -21.98 -15.52
N PRO A 421 3.26 -22.92 -16.41
CA PRO A 421 2.78 -24.24 -16.02
C PRO A 421 3.76 -24.91 -15.06
N SER A 422 3.25 -25.44 -13.96
CA SER A 422 4.03 -26.21 -12.99
C SER A 422 3.08 -27.16 -12.25
N PRO A 423 3.56 -28.31 -11.75
CA PRO A 423 2.70 -29.25 -11.03
C PRO A 423 1.93 -28.61 -9.88
N ALA A 424 2.57 -27.71 -9.12
CA ALA A 424 1.95 -27.00 -8.01
C ALA A 424 0.87 -26.00 -8.45
N GLN A 425 1.07 -25.33 -9.60
CA GLN A 425 0.05 -24.46 -10.18
C GLN A 425 -1.14 -25.30 -10.68
N ASP A 426 -0.87 -26.39 -11.39
CA ASP A 426 -1.91 -27.23 -11.98
C ASP A 426 -2.77 -27.89 -10.89
N GLU A 427 -2.14 -28.35 -9.81
CA GLU A 427 -2.80 -28.87 -8.61
C GLU A 427 -3.65 -27.79 -7.92
N PHE A 428 -3.09 -26.60 -7.66
CA PHE A 428 -3.86 -25.50 -7.07
C PHE A 428 -5.09 -25.15 -7.91
N VAL A 429 -4.94 -25.03 -9.23
CA VAL A 429 -6.04 -24.63 -10.10
C VAL A 429 -7.11 -25.71 -10.17
N ARG A 430 -6.71 -26.97 -10.37
CA ARG A 430 -7.65 -28.08 -10.56
C ARG A 430 -8.36 -28.46 -9.27
N ASP A 431 -7.62 -28.55 -8.17
CA ASP A 431 -8.09 -29.20 -6.95
C ASP A 431 -8.58 -28.19 -5.89
N VAL A 432 -8.17 -26.92 -5.98
CA VAL A 432 -8.56 -25.85 -5.04
C VAL A 432 -9.38 -24.76 -5.72
N ALA A 433 -8.81 -24.08 -6.71
CA ALA A 433 -9.38 -22.85 -7.23
C ALA A 433 -10.64 -23.09 -8.09
N TRP A 434 -10.61 -24.04 -9.03
CA TRP A 434 -11.75 -24.30 -9.90
C TRP A 434 -13.02 -24.70 -9.12
N PRO A 435 -13.00 -25.70 -8.21
CA PRO A 435 -14.20 -26.09 -7.47
C PRO A 435 -14.75 -24.96 -6.60
N ALA A 436 -13.86 -24.20 -5.95
CA ALA A 436 -14.24 -23.08 -5.10
C ALA A 436 -14.91 -21.95 -5.89
N LEU A 437 -14.32 -21.56 -7.03
CA LEU A 437 -14.90 -20.52 -7.88
C LEU A 437 -16.20 -20.99 -8.53
N GLU A 438 -16.29 -22.23 -9.01
CA GLU A 438 -17.58 -22.76 -9.49
C GLU A 438 -18.66 -22.68 -8.39
N GLY A 439 -18.30 -22.97 -7.15
CA GLY A 439 -19.13 -22.75 -5.96
C GLY A 439 -19.55 -21.28 -5.79
N VAL A 440 -18.63 -20.33 -5.96
CA VAL A 440 -18.94 -18.88 -5.96
C VAL A 440 -20.04 -18.56 -6.97
N LEU A 441 -19.85 -18.94 -8.24
CA LEU A 441 -20.81 -18.63 -9.30
C LEU A 441 -22.19 -19.26 -9.02
N GLN A 442 -22.22 -20.47 -8.47
CA GLN A 442 -23.47 -21.17 -8.14
C GLN A 442 -24.23 -20.51 -7.00
N HIS A 443 -23.56 -20.16 -5.88
CA HIS A 443 -24.24 -19.53 -4.75
C HIS A 443 -24.70 -18.10 -5.09
N LEU A 444 -23.89 -17.31 -5.79
CA LEU A 444 -24.31 -15.99 -6.26
C LEU A 444 -25.52 -16.07 -7.20
N ARG A 445 -25.63 -17.16 -7.98
CA ARG A 445 -26.80 -17.42 -8.83
C ARG A 445 -28.05 -17.79 -8.03
N MET A 446 -27.93 -18.70 -7.07
CA MET A 446 -29.07 -19.22 -6.30
C MET A 446 -29.54 -18.28 -5.20
N GLY A 447 -28.63 -17.44 -4.70
CA GLY A 447 -28.81 -16.60 -3.54
C GLY A 447 -28.00 -17.12 -2.34
N SER A 448 -27.46 -16.19 -1.55
CA SER A 448 -26.82 -16.45 -0.26
C SER A 448 -27.62 -15.85 0.90
N ARG A 449 -27.37 -16.34 2.11
CA ARG A 449 -27.91 -15.81 3.37
C ARG A 449 -27.45 -14.38 3.68
N HIS A 450 -26.47 -13.88 2.94
CA HIS A 450 -25.93 -12.52 3.06
C HIS A 450 -26.65 -11.51 2.18
N GLY A 451 -27.78 -11.88 1.58
CA GLY A 451 -28.60 -10.99 0.77
C GLY A 451 -28.06 -10.75 -0.64
N VAL A 452 -27.16 -11.61 -1.15
CA VAL A 452 -26.65 -11.52 -2.51
C VAL A 452 -27.27 -12.59 -3.39
N ARG A 453 -27.88 -12.20 -4.51
CA ARG A 453 -28.58 -13.13 -5.41
C ARG A 453 -28.69 -12.63 -6.83
N CYS A 454 -28.75 -13.56 -7.77
CA CYS A 454 -29.10 -13.30 -9.15
C CYS A 454 -30.62 -13.27 -9.33
N ASP A 455 -31.14 -12.30 -10.07
CA ASP A 455 -32.55 -12.29 -10.46
C ASP A 455 -32.84 -13.15 -11.70
N ARG A 456 -34.09 -13.13 -12.16
CA ARG A 456 -34.54 -13.89 -13.35
C ARG A 456 -33.95 -13.35 -14.66
N GLU A 457 -33.50 -12.11 -14.65
CA GLU A 457 -32.87 -11.45 -15.80
C GLU A 457 -31.37 -11.70 -15.83
N GLY A 458 -30.79 -12.30 -14.78
CA GLY A 458 -29.37 -12.60 -14.72
C GLY A 458 -28.55 -11.52 -14.01
N LEU A 459 -29.19 -10.46 -13.50
CA LEU A 459 -28.53 -9.36 -12.79
C LEU A 459 -28.27 -9.74 -11.34
N LEU A 460 -27.08 -9.39 -10.85
CA LEU A 460 -26.67 -9.61 -9.47
C LEU A 460 -27.14 -8.46 -8.59
N TRP A 461 -27.89 -8.81 -7.55
CA TRP A 461 -28.41 -7.92 -6.52
C TRP A 461 -27.71 -8.19 -5.19
N ALA A 462 -27.44 -7.14 -4.42
CA ALA A 462 -26.94 -7.22 -3.05
C ALA A 462 -27.80 -6.39 -2.10
N GLY A 463 -28.02 -6.91 -0.88
CA GLY A 463 -28.86 -6.31 0.14
C GLY A 463 -30.29 -6.87 0.17
N GLU A 464 -31.05 -6.50 1.20
CA GLU A 464 -32.39 -7.03 1.47
C GLU A 464 -33.49 -5.97 1.34
N GLY A 465 -34.70 -6.42 1.03
CA GLY A 465 -35.89 -5.56 0.93
C GLY A 465 -35.68 -4.33 0.04
N ASP A 466 -36.09 -3.17 0.55
CA ASP A 466 -35.97 -1.88 -0.16
C ASP A 466 -34.52 -1.36 -0.26
N ALA A 467 -33.58 -1.94 0.49
CA ALA A 467 -32.16 -1.60 0.43
C ALA A 467 -31.41 -2.41 -0.65
N ALA A 468 -32.03 -3.45 -1.22
CA ALA A 468 -31.41 -4.25 -2.27
C ALA A 468 -31.06 -3.39 -3.51
N ARG A 469 -29.86 -3.56 -4.04
CA ARG A 469 -29.39 -2.84 -5.23
C ARG A 469 -28.70 -3.79 -6.20
N ALA A 470 -29.03 -3.67 -7.49
CA ALA A 470 -28.16 -4.17 -8.56
C ALA A 470 -27.29 -3.01 -9.05
N ARG A 471 -26.04 -2.95 -8.57
CA ARG A 471 -25.09 -1.89 -8.93
C ARG A 471 -24.50 -2.14 -10.32
N ALA A 472 -24.35 -1.09 -11.13
CA ALA A 472 -23.82 -1.20 -12.49
C ALA A 472 -22.36 -1.68 -12.52
N GLY A 473 -21.51 -1.15 -11.63
CA GLY A 473 -20.10 -1.57 -11.51
C GLY A 473 -19.96 -3.05 -11.13
N ILE A 474 -20.75 -3.51 -10.15
CA ILE A 474 -20.77 -4.91 -9.70
C ILE A 474 -21.26 -5.85 -10.80
N ASN A 475 -22.29 -5.47 -11.56
CA ASN A 475 -22.77 -6.28 -12.67
C ASN A 475 -21.79 -6.30 -13.85
N ALA A 476 -20.96 -5.27 -14.02
CA ALA A 476 -19.84 -5.33 -14.94
C ALA A 476 -18.80 -6.37 -14.48
N LEU A 477 -18.42 -6.37 -13.20
CA LEU A 477 -17.54 -7.40 -12.64
C LEU A 477 -18.15 -8.81 -12.72
N TRP A 478 -19.48 -8.94 -12.55
CA TRP A 478 -20.19 -10.20 -12.70
C TRP A 478 -20.06 -10.78 -14.11
N TYR A 479 -20.26 -9.93 -15.13
CA TYR A 479 -19.97 -10.31 -16.51
C TYR A 479 -18.52 -10.79 -16.70
N HIS A 480 -17.54 -10.06 -16.15
CA HIS A 480 -16.14 -10.42 -16.27
C HIS A 480 -15.79 -11.72 -15.53
N ALA A 481 -16.46 -12.01 -14.40
CA ALA A 481 -16.33 -13.29 -13.70
C ALA A 481 -16.86 -14.47 -14.54
N LEU A 482 -17.99 -14.30 -15.24
CA LEU A 482 -18.50 -15.31 -16.18
C LEU A 482 -17.52 -15.54 -17.34
N VAL A 483 -16.97 -14.46 -17.91
CA VAL A 483 -15.96 -14.58 -18.96
C VAL A 483 -14.68 -15.27 -18.45
N ALA A 484 -14.22 -14.94 -17.25
CA ALA A 484 -13.07 -15.57 -16.61
C ALA A 484 -13.29 -17.08 -16.41
N MET A 485 -14.46 -17.49 -15.91
CA MET A 485 -14.81 -18.91 -15.80
C MET A 485 -14.85 -19.63 -17.15
N ALA A 486 -15.34 -18.96 -18.20
CA ALA A 486 -15.31 -19.51 -19.55
C ALA A 486 -13.88 -19.72 -20.06
N GLN A 487 -12.98 -18.74 -19.84
CA GLN A 487 -11.59 -18.80 -20.25
C GLN A 487 -10.82 -19.89 -19.50
N MET A 488 -10.94 -19.94 -18.18
CA MET A 488 -10.34 -21.00 -17.37
C MET A 488 -10.88 -22.38 -17.74
N GLY A 489 -12.20 -22.51 -17.95
CA GLY A 489 -12.82 -23.77 -18.35
C GLY A 489 -12.25 -24.28 -19.67
N LYS A 490 -12.00 -23.40 -20.64
CA LYS A 490 -11.35 -23.73 -21.90
C LYS A 490 -9.93 -24.25 -21.69
N LEU A 491 -9.13 -23.58 -20.86
CA LEU A 491 -7.74 -23.95 -20.57
C LEU A 491 -7.64 -25.28 -19.82
N LEU A 492 -8.60 -25.57 -18.95
CA LEU A 492 -8.70 -26.82 -18.18
C LEU A 492 -9.37 -27.96 -18.96
N GLY A 493 -9.74 -27.76 -20.23
CA GLY A 493 -10.42 -28.77 -21.04
C GLY A 493 -11.89 -29.02 -20.67
N ARG A 494 -12.50 -28.19 -19.82
CA ARG A 494 -13.91 -28.24 -19.41
C ARG A 494 -14.81 -27.53 -20.42
N ARG A 495 -14.92 -28.09 -21.63
CA ARG A 495 -15.56 -27.46 -22.79
C ARG A 495 -17.03 -27.09 -22.58
N GLU A 496 -17.80 -27.93 -21.89
CA GLU A 496 -19.22 -27.69 -21.64
C GLU A 496 -19.43 -26.52 -20.66
N ASN A 497 -18.73 -26.51 -19.52
CA ASN A 497 -18.76 -25.39 -18.58
C ASN A 497 -18.30 -24.10 -19.25
N ALA A 498 -17.24 -24.16 -20.07
CA ALA A 498 -16.75 -23.00 -20.81
C ALA A 498 -17.80 -22.40 -21.75
N ALA A 499 -18.50 -23.25 -22.52
CA ALA A 499 -19.57 -22.81 -23.41
C ALA A 499 -20.77 -22.24 -22.62
N PHE A 500 -21.14 -22.87 -21.51
CA PHE A 500 -22.23 -22.41 -20.63
C PHE A 500 -21.96 -21.00 -20.08
N TYR A 501 -20.80 -20.78 -19.48
CA TYR A 501 -20.46 -19.47 -18.91
C TYR A 501 -20.32 -18.38 -19.97
N LEU A 502 -19.80 -18.72 -21.16
CA LEU A 502 -19.70 -17.77 -22.26
C LEU A 502 -21.09 -17.36 -22.78
N ALA A 503 -22.00 -18.33 -22.96
CA ALA A 503 -23.37 -18.03 -23.37
C ALA A 503 -24.08 -17.13 -22.34
N TRP A 504 -23.91 -17.42 -21.05
CA TRP A 504 -24.47 -16.60 -19.99
C TRP A 504 -23.89 -15.17 -19.98
N ALA A 505 -22.57 -15.03 -20.16
CA ALA A 505 -21.94 -13.71 -20.27
C ALA A 505 -22.54 -12.90 -21.44
N HIS A 506 -22.76 -13.51 -22.59
CA HIS A 506 -23.39 -12.85 -23.75
C HIS A 506 -24.83 -12.41 -23.48
N ASP A 507 -25.61 -13.21 -22.77
CA ASP A 507 -26.99 -12.86 -22.40
C ASP A 507 -27.03 -11.71 -21.39
N LEU A 508 -26.14 -11.75 -20.39
CA LEU A 508 -25.99 -10.68 -19.41
C LEU A 508 -25.55 -9.37 -20.08
N GLN A 509 -24.62 -9.42 -21.03
CA GLN A 509 -24.15 -8.22 -21.75
C GLN A 509 -25.28 -7.46 -22.44
N ARG A 510 -26.17 -8.18 -23.14
CA ARG A 510 -27.30 -7.54 -23.84
C ARG A 510 -28.22 -6.86 -22.83
N ARG A 511 -28.64 -7.57 -21.79
CA ARG A 511 -29.51 -7.04 -20.74
C ARG A 511 -28.88 -5.88 -19.98
N TYR A 512 -27.58 -5.96 -19.69
CA TYR A 512 -26.87 -4.88 -19.02
C TYR A 512 -26.95 -3.58 -19.81
N CYS A 513 -26.68 -3.64 -21.12
CA CYS A 513 -26.73 -2.46 -21.98
C CYS A 513 -28.16 -1.89 -22.08
N ASP A 514 -29.18 -2.76 -22.16
CA ASP A 514 -30.57 -2.34 -22.28
C ASP A 514 -31.13 -1.74 -20.97
N THR A 515 -30.71 -2.26 -19.81
CA THR A 515 -31.30 -1.89 -18.51
C THR A 515 -30.54 -0.79 -17.77
N PHE A 516 -29.20 -0.78 -17.84
CA PHE A 516 -28.39 0.19 -17.07
C PHE A 516 -28.10 1.49 -17.83
N TRP A 517 -28.32 1.56 -19.14
CA TRP A 517 -27.99 2.77 -19.90
C TRP A 517 -29.01 3.90 -19.68
N ASP A 518 -28.51 5.10 -19.33
CA ASP A 518 -29.31 6.32 -19.23
C ASP A 518 -28.97 7.25 -20.40
N ASP A 519 -29.81 7.24 -21.44
CA ASP A 519 -29.60 8.03 -22.65
C ASP A 519 -29.55 9.54 -22.38
N ASP A 520 -30.30 10.04 -21.39
CA ASP A 520 -30.34 11.46 -21.06
C ASP A 520 -29.01 11.92 -20.44
N ALA A 521 -28.44 11.08 -19.56
CA ALA A 521 -27.20 11.39 -18.85
C ALA A 521 -25.95 11.03 -19.66
N GLY A 522 -26.08 10.17 -20.68
CA GLY A 522 -24.95 9.65 -21.45
C GLY A 522 -24.00 8.79 -20.60
N CYS A 523 -24.52 8.14 -19.56
CA CYS A 523 -23.79 7.25 -18.68
C CYS A 523 -24.67 6.08 -18.23
N LEU A 524 -24.15 5.23 -17.34
CA LEU A 524 -24.97 4.18 -16.72
C LEU A 524 -25.73 4.77 -15.52
N PHE A 525 -26.94 4.28 -15.26
CA PHE A 525 -27.52 4.35 -13.92
C PHE A 525 -26.54 3.73 -12.92
N ASP A 526 -26.39 4.32 -11.74
CA ASP A 526 -25.47 3.82 -10.72
C ASP A 526 -25.92 2.44 -10.22
N ALA A 527 -27.23 2.28 -10.05
CA ALA A 527 -27.85 1.03 -9.65
C ALA A 527 -29.31 0.93 -10.13
N LEU A 528 -29.88 -0.26 -10.01
CA LEU A 528 -31.32 -0.48 -9.98
C LEU A 528 -31.74 -0.72 -8.52
N SER A 529 -32.90 -0.19 -8.15
CA SER A 529 -33.59 -0.50 -6.89
C SER A 529 -34.94 -1.16 -7.18
N PRO A 530 -35.62 -1.71 -6.16
CA PRO A 530 -37.00 -2.17 -6.30
C PRO A 530 -37.98 -1.07 -6.77
N SER A 531 -37.64 0.21 -6.55
CA SER A 531 -38.43 1.37 -6.96
C SER A 531 -38.09 1.90 -8.36
N GLY A 532 -37.06 1.37 -9.02
CA GLY A 532 -36.65 1.74 -10.37
C GLY A 532 -35.16 2.09 -10.49
N PRO A 533 -34.73 2.65 -11.63
CA PRO A 533 -33.34 3.05 -11.85
C PRO A 533 -32.92 4.18 -10.91
N VAL A 534 -31.68 4.09 -10.41
CA VAL A 534 -31.05 5.09 -9.54
C VAL A 534 -29.95 5.80 -10.33
N ARG A 535 -30.14 7.09 -10.57
CA ARG A 535 -29.14 7.94 -11.22
C ARG A 535 -27.96 8.22 -10.29
N GLY A 536 -26.77 8.30 -10.88
CA GLY A 536 -25.53 8.61 -10.20
C GLY A 536 -24.35 8.29 -11.11
N LEU A 537 -23.23 8.99 -10.93
CA LEU A 537 -22.02 8.77 -11.69
C LEU A 537 -20.90 8.44 -10.71
N THR A 538 -20.27 7.27 -10.91
CA THR A 538 -19.17 6.78 -10.07
C THR A 538 -18.06 6.20 -10.95
N PRO A 539 -16.79 6.23 -10.51
CA PRO A 539 -15.68 5.62 -11.25
C PRO A 539 -15.85 4.12 -11.50
N GLN A 540 -16.58 3.40 -10.65
CA GLN A 540 -16.84 1.95 -10.81
C GLN A 540 -17.51 1.61 -12.14
N GLN A 541 -18.26 2.53 -12.74
CA GLN A 541 -18.87 2.35 -14.07
C GLN A 541 -17.81 2.09 -15.16
N LEU A 542 -16.58 2.57 -14.97
CA LEU A 542 -15.48 2.33 -15.91
C LEU A 542 -15.07 0.85 -16.02
N TRP A 543 -15.46 -0.03 -15.09
CA TRP A 543 -15.24 -1.48 -15.24
C TRP A 543 -16.02 -2.10 -16.40
N ALA A 544 -17.10 -1.45 -16.85
CA ALA A 544 -17.82 -1.86 -18.05
C ALA A 544 -17.02 -1.66 -19.34
N VAL A 545 -15.89 -0.93 -19.28
CA VAL A 545 -15.02 -0.62 -20.43
C VAL A 545 -13.57 -1.07 -20.22
N SER A 546 -13.02 -0.86 -19.02
CA SER A 546 -11.58 -1.03 -18.72
C SER A 546 -11.09 -2.48 -18.76
N LEU A 547 -11.95 -3.45 -18.44
CA LEU A 547 -11.59 -4.87 -18.39
C LEU A 547 -11.87 -5.58 -19.75
N PRO A 548 -10.98 -6.48 -20.23
CA PRO A 548 -11.17 -7.23 -21.47
C PRO A 548 -12.03 -8.49 -21.29
N PRO A 549 -12.96 -8.80 -22.23
CA PRO A 549 -13.46 -7.95 -23.33
C PRO A 549 -14.37 -6.84 -22.81
N SER A 550 -14.43 -5.69 -23.49
CA SER A 550 -15.30 -4.58 -23.09
C SER A 550 -16.77 -5.03 -23.04
N LEU A 551 -17.44 -4.76 -21.92
CA LEU A 551 -18.86 -5.06 -21.74
C LEU A 551 -19.70 -4.08 -22.57
N LEU A 552 -19.37 -2.79 -22.55
CA LEU A 552 -20.03 -1.80 -23.39
C LEU A 552 -19.48 -1.81 -24.82
N PRO A 553 -20.35 -1.68 -25.84
CA PRO A 553 -19.92 -1.45 -27.21
C PRO A 553 -19.30 -0.04 -27.34
N LEU A 554 -18.40 0.13 -28.32
CA LEU A 554 -17.62 1.36 -28.51
C LEU A 554 -18.44 2.67 -28.48
N PRO A 555 -19.63 2.78 -29.11
CA PRO A 555 -20.41 4.03 -29.07
C PRO A 555 -20.87 4.41 -27.66
N LEU A 556 -21.29 3.44 -26.84
CA LEU A 556 -21.71 3.69 -25.46
C LEU A 556 -20.50 3.95 -24.55
N ALA A 557 -19.41 3.21 -24.77
CA ALA A 557 -18.15 3.43 -24.06
C ALA A 557 -17.63 4.86 -24.27
N GLY A 558 -17.64 5.38 -25.51
CA GLY A 558 -17.24 6.76 -25.82
C GLY A 558 -18.06 7.80 -25.06
N LYS A 559 -19.40 7.67 -25.07
CA LYS A 559 -20.31 8.56 -24.33
C LYS A 559 -20.06 8.52 -22.81
N LEU A 560 -19.91 7.32 -22.23
CA LEU A 560 -19.60 7.17 -20.81
C LEU A 560 -18.29 7.89 -20.45
N LEU A 561 -17.24 7.71 -21.26
CA LEU A 561 -15.94 8.35 -21.03
C LEU A 561 -16.02 9.87 -21.13
N GLU A 562 -16.79 10.43 -22.08
CA GLU A 562 -17.01 11.87 -22.17
C GLU A 562 -17.67 12.45 -20.91
N THR A 563 -18.65 11.74 -20.35
CA THR A 563 -19.33 12.15 -19.11
C THR A 563 -18.40 12.01 -17.89
N VAL A 564 -17.66 10.90 -17.76
CA VAL A 564 -16.69 10.71 -16.67
C VAL A 564 -15.57 11.74 -16.73
N ASP A 565 -15.05 12.05 -17.91
CA ASP A 565 -14.01 13.06 -18.10
C ASP A 565 -14.47 14.45 -17.68
N ARG A 566 -15.73 14.80 -17.96
CA ARG A 566 -16.31 16.09 -17.63
C ARG A 566 -16.56 16.26 -16.14
N GLU A 567 -17.10 15.23 -15.49
CA GLU A 567 -17.66 15.34 -14.13
C GLU A 567 -16.72 14.83 -13.03
N LEU A 568 -15.89 13.82 -13.32
CA LEU A 568 -15.09 13.12 -12.30
C LEU A 568 -13.58 13.32 -12.45
N PHE A 569 -13.07 13.45 -13.67
CA PHE A 569 -11.63 13.50 -13.92
C PHE A 569 -11.06 14.90 -13.71
N ASP A 570 -10.04 15.05 -12.86
CA ASP A 570 -9.40 16.34 -12.58
C ASP A 570 -8.05 16.54 -13.32
N GLY A 571 -7.64 15.54 -14.10
CA GLY A 571 -6.36 15.51 -14.80
C GLY A 571 -5.28 14.64 -14.13
N PHE A 572 -5.51 14.16 -12.90
CA PHE A 572 -4.60 13.28 -12.15
C PHE A 572 -5.29 12.09 -11.48
N GLY A 573 -6.57 12.19 -11.14
CA GLY A 573 -7.37 11.13 -10.56
C GLY A 573 -8.85 11.31 -10.85
N LEU A 574 -9.69 10.48 -10.23
CA LEU A 574 -11.14 10.60 -10.36
C LEU A 574 -11.80 10.83 -8.99
N ARG A 575 -12.76 11.75 -8.98
CA ARG A 575 -13.69 11.95 -7.87
C ARG A 575 -14.62 10.75 -7.72
N GLU A 576 -15.03 10.43 -6.50
CA GLU A 576 -15.99 9.36 -6.26
C GLU A 576 -17.38 9.70 -6.81
N ARG A 577 -17.77 10.97 -6.73
CA ARG A 577 -18.99 11.53 -7.34
C ARG A 577 -18.74 12.94 -7.86
N PRO A 578 -19.63 13.47 -8.73
CA PRO A 578 -19.52 14.85 -9.20
C PRO A 578 -19.55 15.83 -8.02
N GLY A 579 -18.55 16.71 -7.94
CA GLY A 579 -18.41 17.69 -6.86
C GLY A 579 -17.69 17.21 -5.59
N ASP A 580 -17.37 15.92 -5.47
CA ASP A 580 -16.54 15.43 -4.37
C ASP A 580 -15.08 15.87 -4.57
N ASP A 581 -14.38 16.27 -3.50
CA ASP A 581 -12.93 16.46 -3.50
C ASP A 581 -12.32 15.77 -2.25
N PRO A 582 -11.07 15.28 -2.32
CA PRO A 582 -10.17 15.27 -3.48
C PRO A 582 -10.43 14.09 -4.43
N ALA A 583 -9.97 14.23 -5.68
CA ALA A 583 -9.90 13.11 -6.62
C ALA A 583 -8.90 12.04 -6.15
N LYS A 584 -9.19 10.78 -6.47
CA LYS A 584 -8.37 9.63 -6.06
C LYS A 584 -7.56 9.06 -7.21
N LEU A 585 -6.27 8.84 -6.97
CA LEU A 585 -5.33 8.28 -7.94
C LEU A 585 -5.59 6.79 -8.23
N GLU A 586 -6.25 6.07 -7.32
CA GLU A 586 -6.56 4.64 -7.49
C GLU A 586 -7.45 4.32 -8.69
N TRP A 587 -8.15 5.32 -9.22
CA TRP A 587 -8.96 5.19 -10.42
C TRP A 587 -8.21 5.54 -11.72
N LEU A 588 -7.00 6.10 -11.64
CA LEU A 588 -6.29 6.57 -12.82
C LEU A 588 -5.95 5.44 -13.80
N GLY A 589 -5.47 4.30 -13.29
CA GLY A 589 -5.18 3.14 -14.12
C GLY A 589 -6.43 2.62 -14.83
N VAL A 590 -7.54 2.51 -14.09
CA VAL A 590 -8.85 2.10 -14.62
C VAL A 590 -9.34 3.05 -15.72
N TRP A 591 -9.21 4.36 -15.48
CA TRP A 591 -9.53 5.39 -16.48
C TRP A 591 -8.65 5.27 -17.73
N ALA A 592 -7.34 5.08 -17.59
CA ALA A 592 -6.44 4.97 -18.73
C ALA A 592 -6.81 3.77 -19.61
N SER A 593 -7.04 2.60 -19.00
CA SER A 593 -7.52 1.40 -19.69
C SER A 593 -8.84 1.67 -20.41
N ALA A 594 -9.80 2.31 -19.74
CA ALA A 594 -11.12 2.61 -20.30
C ALA A 594 -11.05 3.61 -21.46
N HIS A 595 -10.27 4.69 -21.31
CA HIS A 595 -10.05 5.73 -22.31
C HIS A 595 -9.47 5.14 -23.59
N LEU A 596 -8.39 4.36 -23.47
CA LEU A 596 -7.74 3.71 -24.60
C LEU A 596 -8.70 2.77 -25.34
N ARG A 597 -9.52 2.00 -24.61
CA ARG A 597 -10.47 1.06 -25.20
C ARG A 597 -11.66 1.75 -25.87
N ALA A 598 -12.24 2.76 -25.22
CA ALA A 598 -13.38 3.52 -25.74
C ALA A 598 -13.06 4.23 -27.07
N HIS A 599 -11.80 4.63 -27.27
CA HIS A 599 -11.33 5.29 -28.49
C HIS A 599 -10.55 4.36 -29.44
N GLY A 600 -10.66 3.04 -29.27
CA GLY A 600 -10.04 2.07 -30.17
C GLY A 600 -8.50 2.17 -30.25
N ARG A 601 -7.86 2.70 -29.20
CA ARG A 601 -6.41 2.95 -29.11
C ARG A 601 -5.88 3.79 -30.27
N ASP A 602 -6.63 4.80 -30.72
CA ASP A 602 -6.15 5.72 -31.73
C ASP A 602 -4.95 6.56 -31.25
N HIS A 603 -4.28 7.28 -32.16
CA HIS A 603 -3.12 8.09 -31.81
C HIS A 603 -3.44 9.16 -30.75
N ARG A 604 -4.64 9.75 -30.78
CA ARG A 604 -5.03 10.84 -29.87
C ARG A 604 -5.20 10.34 -28.44
N SER A 605 -5.89 9.21 -28.26
CA SER A 605 -6.11 8.59 -26.97
C SER A 605 -4.80 8.07 -26.34
N ARG A 606 -3.92 7.47 -27.15
CA ARG A 606 -2.57 7.07 -26.73
C ARG A 606 -1.76 8.24 -26.18
N ARG A 607 -1.68 9.35 -26.93
CA ARG A 607 -0.96 10.56 -26.48
C ARG A 607 -1.53 11.11 -25.17
N ARG A 608 -2.87 11.23 -25.07
CA ARG A 608 -3.50 11.76 -23.86
C ARG A 608 -3.20 10.91 -22.63
N ALA A 609 -3.26 9.58 -22.75
CA ALA A 609 -2.91 8.69 -21.65
C ALA A 609 -1.42 8.82 -21.28
N ALA A 610 -0.53 8.86 -22.27
CA ALA A 610 0.91 9.07 -22.05
C ALA A 610 1.22 10.40 -21.35
N ASP A 611 0.58 11.50 -21.76
CA ASP A 611 0.77 12.83 -21.16
C ASP A 611 0.37 12.88 -19.67
N VAL A 612 -0.59 12.06 -19.25
CA VAL A 612 -1.00 11.98 -17.84
C VAL A 612 0.04 11.19 -17.04
N PHE A 613 0.51 10.06 -17.56
CA PHE A 613 1.53 9.26 -16.88
C PHE A 613 2.92 9.92 -16.89
N ALA A 614 3.26 10.71 -17.90
CA ALA A 614 4.49 11.49 -17.91
C ALA A 614 4.58 12.49 -16.74
N ARG A 615 3.44 13.03 -16.28
CA ARG A 615 3.39 13.87 -15.08
C ARG A 615 3.66 13.08 -13.81
N LEU A 616 3.14 11.85 -13.72
CA LEU A 616 3.45 10.93 -12.61
C LEU A 616 4.92 10.53 -12.61
N GLU A 617 5.49 10.30 -13.79
CA GLU A 617 6.91 9.98 -13.93
C GLU A 617 7.80 11.16 -13.49
N GLY A 618 7.43 12.39 -13.87
CA GLY A 618 8.08 13.60 -13.38
C GLY A 618 8.07 13.67 -11.85
N ALA A 619 6.90 13.41 -11.25
CA ALA A 619 6.75 13.37 -9.80
C ALA A 619 7.61 12.29 -9.12
N ALA A 620 7.62 11.11 -9.73
CA ALA A 620 8.46 10.00 -9.28
C ALA A 620 9.96 10.35 -9.28
N ARG A 621 10.39 11.20 -10.22
CA ARG A 621 11.77 11.72 -10.30
C ARG A 621 12.04 12.90 -9.35
N GLY A 622 11.13 13.19 -8.42
CA GLY A 622 11.27 14.25 -7.44
C GLY A 622 10.88 15.65 -7.95
N GLN A 623 10.16 15.74 -9.08
CA GLN A 623 9.49 16.98 -9.47
C GLN A 623 8.25 17.19 -8.59
N TRP A 624 7.95 18.43 -8.25
CA TRP A 624 6.80 18.75 -7.41
C TRP A 624 5.48 18.46 -8.13
N LEU A 625 4.55 17.77 -7.46
CA LEU A 625 3.20 17.55 -7.95
C LEU A 625 2.32 18.76 -7.63
N PRO A 626 1.65 19.36 -8.63
CA PRO A 626 0.83 20.56 -8.41
C PRO A 626 -0.54 20.28 -7.76
N ALA A 627 -0.78 19.10 -7.19
CA ALA A 627 -2.10 18.69 -6.69
C ALA A 627 -2.09 18.37 -5.19
N PRO A 628 -2.97 19.00 -4.38
CA PRO A 628 -3.17 18.64 -2.97
C PRO A 628 -3.50 17.15 -2.83
N GLY A 629 -2.79 16.41 -1.97
CA GLY A 629 -3.02 14.99 -1.72
C GLY A 629 -2.34 14.00 -2.68
N ALA A 630 -1.76 14.45 -3.79
CA ALA A 630 -1.09 13.58 -4.75
C ALA A 630 0.15 12.86 -4.17
N GLU A 631 0.83 13.50 -3.21
CA GLU A 631 1.98 12.90 -2.49
C GLU A 631 1.57 11.69 -1.62
N HIS A 632 0.34 11.68 -1.08
CA HIS A 632 -0.20 10.54 -0.34
C HIS A 632 -0.77 9.48 -1.28
N ALA A 633 -1.37 9.91 -2.40
CA ALA A 633 -2.01 9.02 -3.35
C ALA A 633 -1.02 8.09 -4.07
N ILE A 634 0.20 8.56 -4.37
CA ILE A 634 1.27 7.71 -4.94
C ILE A 634 1.73 6.61 -3.95
N ARG A 635 1.50 6.79 -2.65
CA ARG A 635 1.81 5.80 -1.61
C ARG A 635 0.67 4.84 -1.30
N SER A 636 -0.51 5.05 -1.89
CA SER A 636 -1.58 4.06 -1.80
C SER A 636 -1.17 2.80 -2.55
N THR A 637 -1.25 1.66 -1.88
CA THR A 637 -1.01 0.34 -2.48
C THR A 637 -1.91 0.12 -3.68
N LEU A 638 -3.20 0.46 -3.56
CA LEU A 638 -4.17 0.27 -4.63
C LEU A 638 -3.88 1.19 -5.82
N ALA A 639 -3.56 2.47 -5.56
CA ALA A 639 -3.16 3.39 -6.63
C ALA A 639 -1.87 2.95 -7.31
N SER A 640 -0.89 2.47 -6.55
CA SER A 640 0.35 1.92 -7.10
C SER A 640 0.07 0.70 -7.97
N ALA A 641 -0.80 -0.21 -7.51
CA ALA A 641 -1.17 -1.42 -8.23
C ALA A 641 -1.90 -1.12 -9.55
N GLU A 642 -2.90 -0.25 -9.53
CA GLU A 642 -3.70 0.10 -10.71
C GLU A 642 -2.88 0.89 -11.72
N THR A 643 -2.04 1.82 -11.25
CA THR A 643 -1.10 2.58 -12.10
C THR A 643 -0.09 1.64 -12.75
N LEU A 644 0.48 0.71 -11.98
CA LEU A 644 1.45 -0.26 -12.48
C LEU A 644 0.81 -1.19 -13.53
N ARG A 645 -0.41 -1.66 -13.29
CA ARG A 645 -1.15 -2.50 -14.24
C ARG A 645 -1.40 -1.76 -15.55
N ALA A 646 -1.93 -0.53 -15.51
CA ALA A 646 -2.18 0.26 -16.71
C ALA A 646 -0.89 0.62 -17.46
N TRP A 647 0.18 0.95 -16.72
CA TRP A 647 1.51 1.22 -17.31
C TRP A 647 2.02 0.02 -18.11
N LEU A 648 1.96 -1.18 -17.52
CA LEU A 648 2.52 -2.39 -18.13
C LEU A 648 1.61 -3.02 -19.19
N GLU A 649 0.30 -2.93 -19.03
CA GLU A 649 -0.65 -3.69 -19.85
C GLU A 649 -1.34 -2.87 -20.93
N ASP A 650 -1.48 -1.56 -20.75
CA ASP A 650 -2.32 -0.74 -21.62
C ASP A 650 -1.55 0.36 -22.35
N LEU A 651 -0.52 0.95 -21.75
CA LEU A 651 0.28 2.00 -22.38
C LEU A 651 1.29 1.44 -23.38
N ASP A 652 1.47 2.17 -24.49
CA ASP A 652 2.43 1.79 -25.52
C ASP A 652 3.82 2.32 -25.16
N HIS A 653 4.77 1.43 -24.88
CA HIS A 653 6.18 1.77 -24.72
C HIS A 653 6.91 1.97 -26.07
N ALA A 654 6.15 2.15 -27.15
CA ALA A 654 6.65 2.18 -28.52
C ALA A 654 7.41 3.47 -28.87
N GLU A 655 7.18 4.59 -28.17
CA GLU A 655 7.56 5.94 -28.59
C GLU A 655 8.70 6.62 -27.80
N ALA A 656 9.40 5.93 -26.90
CA ALA A 656 10.52 6.55 -26.15
C ALA A 656 11.78 6.86 -27.00
N GLY A 657 11.84 6.43 -28.27
CA GLY A 657 12.99 6.66 -29.17
C GLY A 657 12.74 7.66 -30.30
N GLY A 658 11.62 8.41 -30.29
CA GLY A 658 11.15 9.14 -31.47
C GLY A 658 11.28 10.66 -31.46
N VAL A 659 11.77 11.29 -30.38
CA VAL A 659 11.78 12.77 -30.27
C VAL A 659 13.03 13.42 -30.88
N GLU A 660 14.06 12.66 -31.28
CA GLU A 660 15.28 13.22 -31.90
C GLU A 660 15.49 12.86 -33.39
N ALA A 661 14.52 12.25 -34.07
CA ALA A 661 14.70 11.80 -35.46
C ALA A 661 13.63 12.30 -36.45
N ARG A 662 13.17 13.55 -36.29
CA ARG A 662 12.57 14.32 -37.40
C ARG A 662 13.10 15.75 -37.33
N ALA A 663 14.08 15.99 -38.19
CA ALA A 663 14.66 17.30 -38.52
C ALA A 663 13.60 18.32 -38.93
#